data_AF-A0A8T4QWR0-F1
#
_entry.id   AF-A0A8T4QWR0-F1
#
_cell.length_a   1.000
_cell.length_b   1.000
_cell.length_c   1.000
_cell.angle_alpha   90.00
_cell.angle_beta   90.00
_cell.angle_gamma   90.00
#
_symmetry.space_group_name_H-M   'P 1'
#
loop_
_entity.id
_entity.type
_entity.pdbx_description
1 polymer ?
#
loop_
_entity_poly.entity_id
_entity_poly.type
_entity_poly.pdbx_seq_one_letter_code
_entity_poly.pdbx_strand_id
1 'polypeptide(L)'
;MKYSSVWNATLSKAVETFNAYKCDDSSWKATDIKLSAWKKKMCSEIGGPMIAVEKADLSRFPTLYNSTEDMRVYVAAIGNSGNVSSPTDWAGPGWTTPGSVDFEINNAFAYGANTNLFEDILRNGFVRGEDCFNTYDDDGDGNIDCNDWDCQYSSQCTNLGVNAAGYIDTSAPLVTGVSIEEYPDSALIMYDTNKPANGTLELYNYGDTQCLNRSYVIYDVGVLNANVRDYKLWHTALIYNANNTNISLNWPLVSGSTYNYKLKVCDSNGKCSVSRCSSFKTSSSLADCAYCRFVARISVSSSWNVSYDVNRDGTYEHLQGQVCGPNAGMKMNYTDGRKVNVKLAKTDGSVYMEFLNASLTKSGLNDKVRTISSSGDVIGDTAKVGLTSETRDKIVNNLHPEICRVKIPFSGTCDALYHCDDNGANCIDRTTATGVTLLNATTCLWQIPYCEFSTYSESTSSSSSSSSSSSSSSGGGGGGGGGGGSSVAACNDKKDNDGDGLIDYPKDKGCDSETDLSELDACKQDWLCDAWGECKNGIKTRSCVDKNDCEAKKKAGKTDALKGAVKPAAAESCETGLAITTTPTGAEGVKEGGTGALILEEAQKAGKIQFPWLYAKIGLAVLAAVALALILRRLKKD
;
A
#
# COMPACT_ATOMS: atom_id res chain seq x y z
N MET A 1 -26.90 -21.30 1.14
CA MET A 1 -27.14 -21.61 -0.29
C MET A 1 -27.11 -23.13 -0.47
N LYS A 2 -27.79 -23.70 -1.47
CA LYS A 2 -27.82 -25.15 -1.73
C LYS A 2 -27.57 -25.44 -3.21
N TYR A 3 -26.67 -26.39 -3.48
CA TYR A 3 -26.41 -26.99 -4.79
C TYR A 3 -26.62 -28.50 -4.68
N SER A 4 -27.15 -29.11 -5.75
CA SER A 4 -27.19 -30.57 -5.91
C SER A 4 -26.99 -30.91 -7.38
N SER A 5 -26.20 -31.94 -7.64
CA SER A 5 -25.89 -32.43 -8.99
C SER A 5 -26.20 -33.92 -9.05
N VAL A 6 -27.05 -34.32 -9.99
CA VAL A 6 -27.50 -35.71 -10.15
C VAL A 6 -27.23 -36.17 -11.57
N TRP A 7 -26.58 -37.32 -11.73
CA TRP A 7 -26.36 -37.90 -13.06
C TRP A 7 -27.67 -38.33 -13.69
N ASN A 8 -28.03 -37.74 -14.83
CA ASN A 8 -29.16 -38.19 -15.63
C ASN A 8 -28.65 -39.12 -16.74
N ALA A 9 -28.85 -40.43 -16.55
CA ALA A 9 -28.40 -41.46 -17.48
C ALA A 9 -29.06 -41.39 -18.87
N THR A 10 -30.28 -40.84 -18.98
CA THR A 10 -30.98 -40.66 -20.27
C THR A 10 -30.41 -39.50 -21.07
N LEU A 11 -29.94 -38.44 -20.41
CA LEU A 11 -29.36 -37.26 -21.03
C LEU A 11 -27.82 -37.30 -21.11
N SER A 12 -27.20 -38.38 -20.61
CA SER A 12 -25.74 -38.57 -20.47
C SER A 12 -25.02 -37.35 -19.89
N LYS A 13 -25.66 -36.67 -18.92
CA LYS A 13 -25.12 -35.45 -18.28
C LYS A 13 -25.60 -35.31 -16.84
N ALA A 14 -24.83 -34.59 -16.04
CA ALA A 14 -25.28 -34.12 -14.75
C ALA A 14 -26.39 -33.05 -14.90
N VAL A 15 -27.46 -33.19 -14.12
CA VAL A 15 -28.51 -32.19 -13.94
C VAL A 15 -28.25 -31.50 -12.61
N GLU A 16 -28.10 -30.18 -12.67
CA GLU A 16 -27.78 -29.34 -11.51
C GLU A 16 -29.02 -28.60 -11.04
N THR A 17 -29.15 -28.41 -9.74
CA THR A 17 -30.24 -27.66 -9.12
C THR A 17 -29.66 -26.76 -8.04
N PHE A 18 -30.06 -25.50 -8.08
CA PHE A 18 -29.61 -24.47 -7.15
C PHE A 18 -30.81 -23.90 -6.39
N ASN A 19 -30.63 -23.63 -5.10
CA ASN A 19 -31.63 -22.93 -4.29
C ASN A 19 -30.91 -21.97 -3.33
N ALA A 20 -31.35 -20.72 -3.28
CA ALA A 20 -30.88 -19.74 -2.31
C ALA A 20 -31.92 -19.53 -1.21
N TYR A 21 -31.43 -19.30 0.01
CA TYR A 21 -32.23 -18.99 1.19
C TYR A 21 -31.54 -17.88 1.98
N LYS A 22 -32.32 -16.99 2.58
CA LYS A 22 -31.85 -16.02 3.58
C LYS A 22 -32.43 -16.38 4.96
N CYS A 23 -31.75 -15.97 6.03
CA CYS A 23 -32.34 -15.96 7.35
C CYS A 23 -33.29 -14.77 7.46
N ASP A 24 -34.49 -14.98 8.00
CA ASP A 24 -35.55 -14.00 8.16
C ASP A 24 -36.40 -14.44 9.36
N ASP A 25 -36.40 -13.67 10.44
CA ASP A 25 -37.05 -14.01 11.73
C ASP A 25 -36.65 -15.40 12.27
N SER A 26 -35.34 -15.69 12.32
CA SER A 26 -34.78 -16.99 12.72
C SER A 26 -35.23 -18.19 11.86
N SER A 27 -35.85 -17.94 10.71
CA SER A 27 -36.31 -18.96 9.76
C SER A 27 -35.60 -18.83 8.40
N TRP A 28 -35.40 -19.95 7.69
CA TRP A 28 -34.83 -19.93 6.35
C TRP A 28 -35.92 -19.74 5.30
N LYS A 29 -35.99 -18.55 4.69
CA LYS A 29 -36.94 -18.24 3.60
C LYS A 29 -36.20 -18.26 2.26
N ALA A 30 -36.83 -18.84 1.23
CA ALA A 30 -36.27 -18.86 -0.13
C ALA A 30 -36.08 -17.43 -0.64
N THR A 31 -35.02 -17.19 -1.43
CA THR A 31 -34.69 -15.85 -1.93
C THR A 31 -34.21 -15.89 -3.38
N ASP A 32 -34.44 -14.79 -4.09
CA ASP A 32 -34.07 -14.59 -5.49
C ASP A 32 -32.60 -14.13 -5.61
N ILE A 33 -31.68 -15.00 -5.20
CA ILE A 33 -30.24 -14.86 -5.47
C ILE A 33 -29.90 -15.84 -6.57
N LYS A 34 -29.34 -15.37 -7.69
CA LYS A 34 -28.91 -16.26 -8.77
C LYS A 34 -27.63 -16.97 -8.36
N LEU A 35 -27.67 -18.29 -8.44
CA LEU A 35 -26.55 -19.17 -8.19
C LEU A 35 -26.12 -19.83 -9.50
N SER A 36 -24.82 -19.97 -9.70
CA SER A 36 -24.23 -20.61 -10.86
C SER A 36 -23.11 -21.56 -10.45
N ALA A 37 -22.63 -22.38 -11.39
CA ALA A 37 -21.48 -23.25 -11.21
C ALA A 37 -20.43 -22.96 -12.30
N TRP A 38 -19.22 -22.59 -11.90
CA TRP A 38 -18.13 -22.27 -12.82
C TRP A 38 -17.34 -23.53 -13.19
N LYS A 39 -17.93 -24.35 -14.05
CA LYS A 39 -17.42 -25.69 -14.41
C LYS A 39 -15.95 -25.72 -14.86
N LYS A 40 -15.46 -24.66 -15.50
CA LYS A 40 -14.03 -24.53 -15.83
C LYS A 40 -13.19 -24.54 -14.54
N LYS A 41 -13.41 -23.59 -13.63
CA LYS A 41 -12.72 -23.49 -12.33
C LYS A 41 -12.89 -24.76 -11.48
N MET A 42 -14.09 -25.35 -11.45
CA MET A 42 -14.35 -26.62 -10.74
C MET A 42 -13.42 -27.74 -11.22
N CYS A 43 -13.26 -27.90 -12.53
CA CYS A 43 -12.47 -28.97 -13.12
C CYS A 43 -10.96 -28.67 -13.20
N SER A 44 -10.56 -27.40 -13.34
CA SER A 44 -9.14 -27.02 -13.58
C SER A 44 -8.41 -26.43 -12.38
N GLU A 45 -9.10 -25.72 -11.48
CA GLU A 45 -8.47 -24.98 -10.37
C GLU A 45 -8.81 -25.55 -8.99
N ILE A 46 -10.07 -25.95 -8.77
CA ILE A 46 -10.57 -26.36 -7.44
C ILE A 46 -10.57 -27.88 -7.27
N GLY A 47 -10.75 -28.65 -8.34
CA GLY A 47 -10.87 -30.11 -8.27
C GLY A 47 -12.15 -30.60 -7.57
N GLY A 48 -13.19 -29.76 -7.47
CA GLY A 48 -14.37 -30.01 -6.65
C GLY A 48 -15.57 -29.12 -7.00
N PRO A 49 -16.73 -29.35 -6.37
CA PRO A 49 -17.95 -28.58 -6.63
C PRO A 49 -17.84 -27.13 -6.14
N MET A 50 -18.39 -26.20 -6.93
CA MET A 50 -18.36 -24.76 -6.65
C MET A 50 -19.76 -24.17 -6.80
N ILE A 51 -20.11 -23.24 -5.91
CA ILE A 51 -21.25 -22.34 -6.08
C ILE A 51 -20.68 -20.93 -6.26
N ALA A 52 -21.05 -20.28 -7.36
CA ALA A 52 -20.74 -18.87 -7.61
C ALA A 52 -22.03 -18.05 -7.51
N VAL A 53 -21.91 -16.86 -6.90
CA VAL A 53 -22.96 -15.86 -6.74
C VAL A 53 -22.40 -14.51 -7.18
N GLU A 54 -23.19 -13.71 -7.88
CA GLU A 54 -22.75 -12.37 -8.29
C GLU A 54 -22.82 -11.41 -7.10
N LYS A 55 -21.80 -10.55 -6.95
CA LYS A 55 -21.73 -9.53 -5.89
C LYS A 55 -22.98 -8.64 -5.87
N ALA A 56 -23.49 -8.29 -7.06
CA ALA A 56 -24.71 -7.49 -7.23
C ALA A 56 -25.96 -8.16 -6.62
N ASP A 57 -26.07 -9.50 -6.64
CA ASP A 57 -27.20 -10.20 -6.03
C ASP A 57 -27.12 -10.22 -4.51
N LEU A 58 -25.91 -10.25 -3.92
CA LEU A 58 -25.73 -10.11 -2.47
C LEU A 58 -26.01 -8.66 -2.01
N SER A 59 -25.58 -7.65 -2.77
CA SER A 59 -25.82 -6.23 -2.49
C SER A 59 -27.31 -5.83 -2.46
N ARG A 60 -28.23 -6.68 -2.94
CA ARG A 60 -29.68 -6.51 -2.77
C ARG A 60 -30.16 -6.71 -1.32
N PHE A 61 -29.29 -7.19 -0.43
CA PHE A 61 -29.60 -7.49 0.97
C PHE A 61 -28.68 -6.73 1.95
N PRO A 62 -28.69 -5.38 1.98
CA PRO A 62 -27.71 -4.58 2.72
C PRO A 62 -27.74 -4.77 4.25
N THR A 63 -28.83 -5.30 4.81
CA THR A 63 -28.92 -5.67 6.23
C THR A 63 -28.29 -7.02 6.57
N LEU A 64 -27.91 -7.82 5.56
CA LEU A 64 -27.34 -9.16 5.70
C LEU A 64 -25.97 -9.30 5.02
N TYR A 65 -25.59 -8.35 4.16
CA TYR A 65 -24.34 -8.34 3.42
C TYR A 65 -23.81 -6.91 3.31
N ASN A 66 -22.62 -6.70 3.87
CA ASN A 66 -21.77 -5.56 3.55
C ASN A 66 -20.60 -6.07 2.69
N SER A 67 -20.28 -5.32 1.63
CA SER A 67 -19.27 -5.71 0.65
C SER A 67 -17.83 -5.39 1.02
N THR A 68 -17.60 -4.70 2.13
CA THR A 68 -16.27 -4.41 2.72
C THR A 68 -15.88 -5.44 3.79
N GLU A 69 -16.84 -6.15 4.38
CA GLU A 69 -16.62 -7.03 5.53
C GLU A 69 -16.18 -8.44 5.13
N ASP A 70 -15.45 -9.09 6.03
CA ASP A 70 -15.10 -10.51 5.91
C ASP A 70 -16.36 -11.40 5.88
N MET A 71 -16.37 -12.35 4.94
CA MET A 71 -17.44 -13.33 4.83
C MET A 71 -17.11 -14.60 5.60
N ARG A 72 -17.93 -14.93 6.59
CA ARG A 72 -17.89 -16.24 7.26
C ARG A 72 -18.59 -17.29 6.42
N VAL A 73 -17.86 -18.31 5.99
CA VAL A 73 -18.36 -19.40 5.13
C VAL A 73 -18.38 -20.72 5.90
N TYR A 74 -19.48 -21.44 5.80
CA TYR A 74 -19.62 -22.81 6.30
C TYR A 74 -20.18 -23.68 5.18
N VAL A 75 -19.61 -24.87 4.98
CA VAL A 75 -20.00 -25.81 3.93
C VAL A 75 -20.33 -27.15 4.57
N ALA A 76 -21.42 -27.77 4.12
CA ALA A 76 -21.79 -29.11 4.52
C ALA A 76 -22.26 -29.89 3.28
N ALA A 77 -21.81 -31.13 3.15
CA ALA A 77 -22.19 -32.06 2.11
C ALA A 77 -23.07 -33.17 2.67
N ILE A 78 -24.03 -33.63 1.86
CA ILE A 78 -24.94 -34.71 2.19
C ILE A 78 -24.86 -35.74 1.07
N GLY A 79 -24.17 -36.85 1.33
CA GLY A 79 -24.22 -38.06 0.52
C GLY A 79 -25.47 -38.90 0.81
N ASN A 80 -25.46 -40.15 0.34
CA ASN A 80 -26.64 -41.04 0.35
C ASN A 80 -27.17 -41.44 1.74
N SER A 81 -26.43 -41.18 2.82
CA SER A 81 -26.72 -41.61 4.19
C SER A 81 -26.95 -40.47 5.19
N GLY A 82 -26.70 -39.21 4.81
CA GLY A 82 -26.83 -38.04 5.69
C GLY A 82 -28.16 -37.30 5.54
N ASN A 83 -28.33 -36.24 6.33
CA ASN A 83 -29.45 -35.31 6.21
C ASN A 83 -29.04 -33.89 6.65
N VAL A 84 -29.96 -32.91 6.59
CA VAL A 84 -29.67 -31.49 6.89
C VAL A 84 -29.24 -31.23 8.34
N SER A 85 -29.61 -32.10 9.28
CA SER A 85 -29.22 -32.04 10.70
C SER A 85 -28.03 -32.94 11.03
N SER A 86 -27.60 -33.78 10.10
CA SER A 86 -26.46 -34.71 10.23
C SER A 86 -25.81 -34.87 8.85
N PRO A 87 -25.03 -33.88 8.38
CA PRO A 87 -24.34 -33.96 7.09
C PRO A 87 -23.32 -35.10 7.09
N THR A 88 -22.98 -35.62 5.91
CA THR A 88 -21.97 -36.68 5.78
C THR A 88 -20.55 -36.14 5.89
N ASP A 89 -20.35 -34.87 5.56
CA ASP A 89 -19.08 -34.16 5.62
C ASP A 89 -19.33 -32.66 5.79
N TRP A 90 -18.42 -31.92 6.42
CA TRP A 90 -18.55 -30.48 6.65
C TRP A 90 -17.19 -29.80 6.86
N ALA A 91 -17.14 -28.52 6.51
CA ALA A 91 -15.95 -27.68 6.64
C ALA A 91 -16.32 -26.28 7.12
N GLY A 92 -15.44 -25.72 7.96
CA GLY A 92 -15.55 -24.37 8.50
C GLY A 92 -16.09 -24.30 9.94
N PRO A 93 -16.40 -23.09 10.44
CA PRO A 93 -16.41 -21.83 9.71
C PRO A 93 -15.01 -21.44 9.22
N GLY A 94 -14.90 -21.13 7.93
CA GLY A 94 -13.78 -20.39 7.37
C GLY A 94 -14.16 -18.91 7.26
N TRP A 95 -13.16 -18.04 7.17
CA TRP A 95 -13.33 -16.64 6.82
C TRP A 95 -12.70 -16.38 5.45
N THR A 96 -13.26 -15.44 4.68
CA THR A 96 -12.65 -14.95 3.44
C THR A 96 -12.88 -13.45 3.31
N THR A 97 -11.80 -12.73 3.08
CA THR A 97 -11.81 -11.28 2.88
C THR A 97 -12.16 -10.95 1.43
N PRO A 98 -13.06 -10.01 1.16
CA PRO A 98 -13.31 -9.52 -0.19
C PRO A 98 -12.00 -9.11 -0.88
N GLY A 99 -11.71 -9.68 -2.05
CA GLY A 99 -10.47 -9.41 -2.79
C GLY A 99 -9.29 -10.34 -2.45
N SER A 100 -9.39 -11.21 -1.44
CA SER A 100 -8.31 -12.16 -1.11
C SER A 100 -8.09 -13.25 -2.17
N VAL A 101 -9.08 -13.60 -2.97
CA VAL A 101 -9.01 -14.73 -3.92
C VAL A 101 -9.27 -14.27 -5.36
N ASP A 102 -8.43 -14.73 -6.29
CA ASP A 102 -8.57 -14.51 -7.75
C ASP A 102 -8.48 -13.03 -8.18
N PHE A 103 -7.78 -12.20 -7.38
CA PHE A 103 -7.53 -10.78 -7.66
C PHE A 103 -6.54 -10.58 -8.83
N GLU A 104 -6.67 -9.47 -9.58
CA GLU A 104 -6.06 -9.32 -10.91
C GLU A 104 -4.86 -8.37 -10.99
N ILE A 105 -3.67 -8.90 -11.30
CA ILE A 105 -2.46 -8.08 -11.44
C ILE A 105 -2.42 -7.46 -12.84
N ASN A 106 -3.33 -6.52 -13.09
CA ASN A 106 -3.46 -5.79 -14.36
C ASN A 106 -2.40 -4.71 -14.54
N ASN A 107 -2.14 -3.94 -13.48
CA ASN A 107 -1.14 -2.89 -13.41
C ASN A 107 -0.92 -2.50 -11.94
N ALA A 108 0.09 -1.67 -11.67
CA ALA A 108 0.49 -1.26 -10.33
C ALA A 108 -0.59 -0.54 -9.49
N PHE A 109 -1.68 -0.07 -10.13
CA PHE A 109 -2.75 0.72 -9.49
C PHE A 109 -4.13 0.05 -9.59
N ALA A 110 -4.20 -1.22 -9.98
CA ALA A 110 -5.46 -1.92 -10.22
C ALA A 110 -6.27 -2.30 -8.96
N TYR A 111 -5.78 -1.95 -7.76
CA TYR A 111 -6.12 -2.58 -6.48
C TYR A 111 -6.66 -1.63 -5.41
N GLY A 112 -7.50 -0.68 -5.81
CA GLY A 112 -8.02 0.32 -4.85
C GLY A 112 -6.98 1.38 -4.45
N ALA A 113 -5.73 1.25 -4.92
CA ALA A 113 -4.73 2.31 -4.96
C ALA A 113 -5.38 3.59 -5.51
N ASN A 114 -5.71 4.50 -4.59
CA ASN A 114 -6.39 5.75 -4.90
C ASN A 114 -5.48 6.53 -5.86
N THR A 115 -5.95 6.83 -7.08
CA THR A 115 -5.12 7.51 -8.08
C THR A 115 -4.71 8.93 -7.65
N ASN A 116 -5.36 9.49 -6.63
CA ASN A 116 -4.96 10.72 -5.97
C ASN A 116 -3.73 10.56 -5.05
N LEU A 117 -3.42 9.33 -4.59
CA LEU A 117 -2.23 8.96 -3.81
C LEU A 117 -1.07 8.46 -4.68
N PHE A 118 -1.15 8.61 -6.01
CA PHE A 118 -0.07 8.19 -6.93
C PHE A 118 1.30 8.80 -6.57
N GLU A 119 1.31 10.06 -6.12
CA GLU A 119 2.53 10.76 -5.70
C GLU A 119 3.10 10.20 -4.38
N ASP A 120 2.24 9.68 -3.50
CA ASP A 120 2.64 9.06 -2.24
C ASP A 120 3.10 7.61 -2.45
N ILE A 121 2.49 6.88 -3.39
CA ILE A 121 2.97 5.56 -3.82
C ILE A 121 4.38 5.66 -4.42
N LEU A 122 4.62 6.68 -5.25
CA LEU A 122 5.97 6.97 -5.75
C LEU A 122 6.96 7.33 -4.63
N ARG A 123 6.48 7.86 -3.51
CA ARG A 123 7.34 8.29 -2.39
C ARG A 123 7.63 7.14 -1.42
N ASN A 124 6.61 6.41 -0.98
CA ASN A 124 6.65 5.55 0.20
C ASN A 124 6.59 4.05 -0.11
N GLY A 125 6.38 3.65 -1.37
CA GLY A 125 5.98 2.28 -1.72
C GLY A 125 4.46 2.13 -1.79
N PHE A 126 3.91 0.92 -1.94
CA PHE A 126 2.46 0.71 -1.98
C PHE A 126 1.80 0.61 -0.60
N VAL A 127 2.58 0.80 0.47
CA VAL A 127 2.13 1.02 1.86
C VAL A 127 3.02 2.12 2.45
N ARG A 128 2.45 2.99 3.26
CA ARG A 128 3.17 3.91 4.15
C ARG A 128 3.20 3.26 5.53
N GLY A 129 4.26 3.46 6.31
CA GLY A 129 4.35 2.85 7.64
C GLY A 129 3.74 3.73 8.72
N GLU A 130 2.81 3.19 9.50
CA GLU A 130 2.24 3.83 10.69
C GLU A 130 3.33 4.21 11.73
N ASP A 131 3.22 5.39 12.36
CA ASP A 131 4.05 5.76 13.52
C ASP A 131 3.33 5.47 14.84
N CYS A 132 3.48 4.22 15.27
CA CYS A 132 2.86 3.61 16.45
C CYS A 132 3.03 4.34 17.81
N PHE A 133 3.81 5.42 17.86
CA PHE A 133 4.11 6.21 19.06
C PHE A 133 3.22 7.46 19.21
N ASN A 134 2.32 7.74 18.25
CA ASN A 134 1.54 8.97 18.25
C ASN A 134 0.04 8.71 18.56
N THR A 135 -0.89 9.33 17.83
CA THR A 135 -2.35 9.12 17.93
C THR A 135 -3.07 9.46 16.60
N TYR A 136 -2.36 9.34 15.47
CA TYR A 136 -2.79 9.79 14.15
C TYR A 136 -2.69 8.63 13.16
N ASP A 137 -3.68 8.55 12.28
CA ASP A 137 -3.69 7.68 11.11
C ASP A 137 -2.65 8.21 10.11
N ASP A 138 -1.41 7.73 10.21
CA ASP A 138 -0.31 8.19 9.38
C ASP A 138 -0.34 7.53 8.00
N ASP A 139 -0.70 6.26 7.88
CA ASP A 139 -0.75 5.59 6.58
C ASP A 139 -2.00 5.93 5.75
N GLY A 140 -3.11 6.28 6.40
CA GLY A 140 -4.39 6.67 5.81
C GLY A 140 -5.38 5.51 5.59
N ASP A 141 -5.16 4.33 6.19
CA ASP A 141 -6.04 3.16 6.07
C ASP A 141 -7.28 3.22 7.00
N GLY A 142 -7.23 4.08 8.03
CA GLY A 142 -8.31 4.31 8.98
C GLY A 142 -8.17 3.61 10.34
N ASN A 143 -7.08 2.86 10.55
CA ASN A 143 -6.64 2.43 11.88
C ASN A 143 -5.67 3.46 12.49
N ILE A 144 -5.31 3.27 13.77
CA ILE A 144 -4.29 4.08 14.46
C ILE A 144 -3.49 3.23 15.45
N ASP A 145 -2.21 3.55 15.59
CA ASP A 145 -1.28 3.01 16.57
C ASP A 145 -1.34 1.47 16.65
N CYS A 146 -1.50 0.90 17.84
CA CYS A 146 -1.56 -0.54 18.05
C CYS A 146 -2.81 -1.23 17.49
N ASN A 147 -3.83 -0.49 17.06
CA ASN A 147 -4.96 -1.07 16.32
C ASN A 147 -4.61 -1.26 14.83
N ASP A 148 -3.53 -0.62 14.37
CA ASP A 148 -2.95 -0.84 13.06
C ASP A 148 -2.15 -2.14 13.00
N TRP A 149 -2.09 -2.75 11.81
CA TRP A 149 -1.33 -3.96 11.53
C TRP A 149 0.16 -3.71 11.29
N ASP A 150 0.55 -2.54 10.82
CA ASP A 150 1.94 -2.10 10.69
C ASP A 150 2.64 -2.12 12.06
N CYS A 151 1.87 -1.73 13.08
CA CYS A 151 2.27 -1.70 14.48
C CYS A 151 2.25 -3.06 15.18
N GLN A 152 1.88 -4.15 14.50
CA GLN A 152 1.85 -5.51 15.07
C GLN A 152 3.15 -5.88 15.80
N TYR A 153 4.31 -5.48 15.27
CA TYR A 153 5.62 -5.80 15.86
C TYR A 153 6.25 -4.65 16.66
N SER A 154 5.55 -3.53 16.81
CA SER A 154 6.00 -2.39 17.62
C SER A 154 5.98 -2.77 19.10
N SER A 155 7.08 -2.54 19.82
CA SER A 155 7.22 -3.01 21.21
C SER A 155 6.20 -2.42 22.18
N GLN A 156 5.72 -1.19 21.92
CA GLN A 156 4.64 -0.59 22.73
C GLN A 156 3.30 -1.30 22.57
N CYS A 157 3.07 -1.97 21.44
CA CYS A 157 1.84 -2.66 21.12
C CYS A 157 1.77 -4.09 21.68
N THR A 158 2.64 -4.43 22.63
CA THR A 158 2.64 -5.72 23.32
C THR A 158 1.35 -5.92 24.12
N ASN A 159 0.50 -6.85 23.70
CA ASN A 159 -0.86 -7.11 24.22
C ASN A 159 -1.89 -5.97 23.98
N LEU A 160 -1.64 -5.04 23.05
CA LEU A 160 -2.57 -3.96 22.70
C LEU A 160 -3.08 -4.11 21.25
N GLY A 161 -4.26 -3.53 20.97
CA GLY A 161 -4.93 -3.54 19.66
C GLY A 161 -4.89 -4.91 18.95
N VAL A 162 -4.24 -5.01 17.78
CA VAL A 162 -4.16 -6.27 17.01
C VAL A 162 -3.46 -7.42 17.74
N ASN A 163 -2.66 -7.11 18.77
CA ASN A 163 -1.98 -8.09 19.63
C ASN A 163 -2.75 -8.38 20.94
N ALA A 164 -3.90 -7.77 21.18
CA ALA A 164 -4.65 -7.97 22.41
C ALA A 164 -5.17 -9.42 22.51
N ALA A 165 -5.13 -10.02 23.71
CA ALA A 165 -5.47 -11.43 23.92
C ALA A 165 -6.92 -11.83 23.56
N GLY A 166 -7.81 -10.86 23.35
CA GLY A 166 -9.19 -11.06 22.88
C GLY A 166 -9.43 -10.67 21.41
N TYR A 167 -8.41 -10.20 20.69
CA TYR A 167 -8.52 -9.81 19.29
C TYR A 167 -8.70 -11.05 18.41
N ILE A 168 -9.72 -11.03 17.55
CA ILE A 168 -10.02 -12.12 16.62
C ILE A 168 -9.75 -11.62 15.21
N ASP A 169 -8.55 -11.89 14.73
CA ASP A 169 -8.19 -11.69 13.33
C ASP A 169 -9.05 -12.59 12.42
N THR A 170 -9.93 -11.98 11.62
CA THR A 170 -10.76 -12.65 10.61
C THR A 170 -10.23 -12.48 9.18
N SER A 171 -9.36 -11.50 8.94
CA SER A 171 -9.02 -11.02 7.60
C SER A 171 -7.81 -11.74 7.01
N ALA A 172 -7.76 -11.93 5.70
CA ALA A 172 -6.56 -12.36 4.99
C ALA A 172 -5.77 -11.12 4.49
N PRO A 173 -4.42 -11.17 4.45
CA PRO A 173 -3.62 -10.05 3.96
C PRO A 173 -3.90 -9.78 2.48
N LEU A 174 -4.26 -8.54 2.14
CA LEU A 174 -4.54 -8.12 0.76
C LEU A 174 -3.28 -7.49 0.14
N VAL A 175 -3.06 -7.73 -1.15
CA VAL A 175 -2.00 -7.06 -1.92
C VAL A 175 -2.46 -5.65 -2.30
N THR A 176 -1.75 -4.61 -1.86
CA THR A 176 -2.09 -3.20 -2.11
C THR A 176 -1.58 -2.71 -3.46
N GLY A 177 -0.45 -3.25 -3.92
CA GLY A 177 0.14 -2.91 -5.21
C GLY A 177 1.22 -3.88 -5.65
N VAL A 178 1.58 -3.80 -6.95
CA VAL A 178 2.60 -4.66 -7.57
C VAL A 178 3.41 -3.85 -8.59
N SER A 179 4.72 -3.84 -8.45
CA SER A 179 5.68 -3.30 -9.42
C SER A 179 6.48 -4.43 -10.07
N ILE A 180 6.70 -4.33 -11.38
CA ILE A 180 7.37 -5.35 -12.19
C ILE A 180 8.49 -4.68 -13.00
N GLU A 181 9.74 -5.05 -12.74
CA GLU A 181 10.88 -4.73 -13.61
C GLU A 181 11.22 -5.92 -14.50
N GLU A 182 11.10 -5.71 -15.81
CA GLU A 182 11.33 -6.72 -16.83
C GLU A 182 12.72 -6.55 -17.45
N TYR A 183 13.57 -7.57 -17.32
CA TYR A 183 14.91 -7.62 -17.93
C TYR A 183 14.98 -8.72 -19.02
N PRO A 184 16.06 -8.85 -19.79
CA PRO A 184 16.15 -9.84 -20.87
C PRO A 184 16.25 -11.30 -20.39
N ASP A 185 16.88 -11.54 -19.24
CA ASP A 185 17.21 -12.86 -18.70
C ASP A 185 16.65 -13.09 -17.28
N SER A 186 15.90 -12.11 -16.76
CA SER A 186 15.46 -12.03 -15.38
C SER A 186 14.25 -11.08 -15.26
N ALA A 187 13.59 -11.13 -14.11
CA ALA A 187 12.58 -10.17 -13.69
C ALA A 187 12.68 -9.92 -12.18
N LEU A 188 12.12 -8.80 -11.74
CA LEU A 188 11.88 -8.47 -10.35
C LEU A 188 10.40 -8.14 -10.20
N ILE A 189 9.72 -8.80 -9.26
CA ILE A 189 8.35 -8.45 -8.88
C ILE A 189 8.39 -8.02 -7.42
N MET A 190 8.04 -6.76 -7.18
CA MET A 190 7.88 -6.16 -5.85
C MET A 190 6.39 -5.98 -5.61
N TYR A 191 5.90 -6.26 -4.41
CA TYR A 191 4.49 -6.17 -4.07
C TYR A 191 4.33 -6.02 -2.58
N ASP A 192 3.35 -5.24 -2.15
CA ASP A 192 3.18 -4.97 -0.73
C ASP A 192 1.78 -5.41 -0.25
N THR A 193 1.63 -5.60 1.06
CA THR A 193 0.40 -6.06 1.71
C THR A 193 -0.07 -5.14 2.82
N ASN A 194 -1.39 -4.99 2.97
CA ASN A 194 -2.04 -4.12 3.97
C ASN A 194 -2.00 -4.65 5.42
N LYS A 195 -1.29 -5.75 5.65
CA LYS A 195 -0.91 -6.25 6.98
C LYS A 195 0.27 -7.20 6.83
N PRO A 196 1.03 -7.49 7.91
CA PRO A 196 2.19 -8.37 7.83
C PRO A 196 1.86 -9.77 7.31
N ALA A 197 2.51 -10.14 6.22
CA ALA A 197 2.37 -11.43 5.54
C ALA A 197 3.74 -12.02 5.17
N ASN A 198 3.80 -13.32 4.88
CA ASN A 198 4.90 -13.89 4.10
C ASN A 198 4.54 -13.90 2.61
N GLY A 199 5.54 -13.66 1.76
CA GLY A 199 5.39 -13.60 0.31
C GLY A 199 5.81 -14.89 -0.39
N THR A 200 5.02 -15.35 -1.36
CA THR A 200 5.36 -16.47 -2.24
C THR A 200 4.90 -16.19 -3.67
N LEU A 201 5.81 -16.30 -4.63
CA LEU A 201 5.49 -16.28 -6.05
C LEU A 201 5.53 -17.70 -6.64
N GLU A 202 4.42 -18.12 -7.24
CA GLU A 202 4.34 -19.37 -8.01
C GLU A 202 4.58 -19.04 -9.49
N LEU A 203 5.67 -19.56 -10.07
CA LEU A 203 6.03 -19.34 -11.47
C LEU A 203 5.63 -20.57 -12.30
N TYR A 204 5.04 -20.31 -13.47
CA TYR A 204 4.54 -21.32 -14.40
C TYR A 204 5.33 -21.29 -15.71
N ASN A 205 5.36 -22.42 -16.41
CA ASN A 205 6.08 -22.55 -17.67
C ASN A 205 5.56 -21.57 -18.74
N TYR A 206 6.45 -21.21 -19.66
CA TYR A 206 6.13 -20.40 -20.84
C TYR A 206 4.91 -20.98 -21.57
N GLY A 207 3.88 -20.15 -21.77
CA GLY A 207 2.63 -20.53 -22.44
C GLY A 207 1.55 -21.18 -21.56
N ASP A 208 1.78 -21.50 -20.28
CA ASP A 208 0.72 -21.94 -19.36
C ASP A 208 -0.15 -20.75 -18.89
N THR A 209 -0.98 -20.26 -19.82
CA THR A 209 -1.93 -19.14 -19.64
C THR A 209 -3.07 -19.43 -18.66
N GLN A 210 -3.13 -20.63 -18.08
CA GLN A 210 -4.16 -21.02 -17.11
C GLN A 210 -3.56 -21.28 -15.72
N CYS A 211 -2.23 -21.20 -15.58
CA CYS A 211 -1.50 -21.46 -14.33
C CYS A 211 -1.96 -22.77 -13.66
N LEU A 212 -1.94 -23.86 -14.43
CA LEU A 212 -2.37 -25.19 -13.99
C LEU A 212 -1.20 -26.04 -13.51
N ASN A 213 -0.05 -25.96 -14.18
CA ASN A 213 1.12 -26.79 -13.90
C ASN A 213 2.20 -25.92 -13.24
N ARG A 214 2.11 -25.74 -11.92
CA ARG A 214 3.08 -24.95 -11.15
C ARG A 214 4.49 -25.52 -11.33
N SER A 215 5.39 -24.70 -11.87
CA SER A 215 6.73 -25.15 -12.24
C SER A 215 7.76 -24.86 -11.14
N TYR A 216 7.72 -23.66 -10.55
CA TYR A 216 8.67 -23.20 -9.55
C TYR A 216 7.95 -22.38 -8.47
N VAL A 217 8.55 -22.32 -7.29
CA VAL A 217 8.11 -21.51 -6.15
C VAL A 217 9.29 -20.63 -5.75
N ILE A 218 9.08 -19.33 -5.69
CA ILE A 218 10.07 -18.33 -5.29
C ILE A 218 9.55 -17.71 -4.00
N TYR A 219 10.29 -17.90 -2.91
CA TYR A 219 9.95 -17.34 -1.61
C TYR A 219 10.47 -15.90 -1.51
N ASP A 220 9.72 -15.08 -0.77
CA ASP A 220 10.20 -13.77 -0.34
C ASP A 220 11.41 -13.88 0.62
N VAL A 221 12.23 -12.83 0.67
CA VAL A 221 13.47 -12.77 1.46
C VAL A 221 13.26 -12.98 2.97
N GLY A 222 12.10 -12.63 3.54
CA GLY A 222 11.75 -12.87 4.94
C GLY A 222 11.74 -14.36 5.33
N VAL A 223 11.30 -15.21 4.40
CA VAL A 223 11.31 -16.68 4.56
C VAL A 223 12.74 -17.24 4.49
N LEU A 224 13.66 -16.51 3.84
CA LEU A 224 15.00 -16.99 3.48
C LEU A 224 16.13 -16.42 4.36
N ASN A 225 15.93 -15.26 5.01
CA ASN A 225 16.94 -14.56 5.79
C ASN A 225 16.35 -14.08 7.12
N ALA A 226 16.80 -14.67 8.24
CA ALA A 226 16.34 -14.35 9.59
C ALA A 226 16.62 -12.91 10.08
N ASN A 227 17.40 -12.10 9.35
CA ASN A 227 17.55 -10.67 9.64
C ASN A 227 16.37 -9.83 9.11
N VAL A 228 15.58 -10.39 8.19
CA VAL A 228 14.30 -9.84 7.71
C VAL A 228 13.17 -10.61 8.41
N ARG A 229 12.02 -9.95 8.65
CA ARG A 229 10.85 -10.62 9.23
C ARG A 229 10.22 -11.57 8.21
N ASP A 230 9.84 -12.76 8.67
CA ASP A 230 9.03 -13.71 7.88
C ASP A 230 7.67 -13.08 7.50
N TYR A 231 7.09 -12.29 8.41
CA TYR A 231 5.86 -11.52 8.20
C TYR A 231 6.13 -10.01 8.18
N LYS A 232 5.85 -9.34 7.07
CA LYS A 232 6.04 -7.89 6.87
C LYS A 232 5.13 -7.36 5.75
N LEU A 233 5.21 -6.06 5.46
CA LEU A 233 4.36 -5.38 4.48
C LEU A 233 4.92 -5.47 3.05
N TRP A 234 6.18 -5.08 2.85
CA TRP A 234 6.82 -5.13 1.53
C TRP A 234 7.30 -6.54 1.18
N HIS A 235 7.25 -6.95 -0.09
CA HIS A 235 7.73 -8.26 -0.55
C HIS A 235 8.49 -8.18 -1.87
N THR A 236 9.42 -9.11 -2.05
CA THR A 236 10.16 -9.24 -3.32
C THR A 236 10.22 -10.69 -3.80
N ALA A 237 9.96 -10.87 -5.09
CA ALA A 237 10.24 -12.10 -5.82
C ALA A 237 11.32 -11.81 -6.86
N LEU A 238 12.54 -12.23 -6.54
CA LEU A 238 13.70 -12.14 -7.44
C LEU A 238 13.63 -13.31 -8.44
N ILE A 239 13.50 -13.04 -9.74
CA ILE A 239 13.38 -14.08 -10.77
C ILE A 239 14.61 -14.05 -11.68
N TYR A 240 15.65 -14.81 -11.34
CA TYR A 240 16.91 -14.86 -12.09
C TYR A 240 17.63 -16.19 -11.89
N ASN A 241 18.67 -16.47 -12.69
CA ASN A 241 19.52 -17.62 -12.44
C ASN A 241 20.43 -17.42 -11.22
N ALA A 242 20.01 -17.92 -10.06
CA ALA A 242 20.80 -17.98 -8.84
C ALA A 242 21.59 -19.30 -8.69
N ASN A 243 21.42 -20.25 -9.62
CA ASN A 243 21.83 -21.66 -9.47
C ASN A 243 21.30 -22.34 -8.18
N ASN A 244 20.23 -21.79 -7.58
CA ASN A 244 19.63 -22.28 -6.33
C ASN A 244 18.11 -22.09 -6.36
N THR A 245 17.39 -23.21 -6.43
CA THR A 245 15.92 -23.26 -6.56
C THR A 245 15.16 -22.84 -5.30
N ASN A 246 15.83 -22.68 -4.16
CA ASN A 246 15.21 -22.19 -2.93
C ASN A 246 15.24 -20.66 -2.82
N ILE A 247 16.06 -19.99 -3.65
CA ILE A 247 16.22 -18.53 -3.67
C ILE A 247 15.58 -17.95 -4.93
N SER A 248 15.77 -18.59 -6.08
CA SER A 248 15.24 -18.15 -7.38
C SER A 248 15.28 -19.31 -8.37
N LEU A 249 15.70 -19.09 -9.61
CA LEU A 249 15.83 -20.12 -10.64
C LEU A 249 17.26 -20.69 -10.71
N ASN A 250 17.41 -21.83 -11.38
CA ASN A 250 18.70 -22.42 -11.77
C ASN A 250 18.95 -22.37 -13.29
N TRP A 251 18.21 -21.52 -14.00
CA TRP A 251 18.33 -21.25 -15.44
C TRP A 251 17.94 -19.77 -15.71
N PRO A 252 18.50 -19.12 -16.75
CA PRO A 252 18.17 -17.74 -17.11
C PRO A 252 16.87 -17.69 -17.91
N LEU A 253 16.04 -16.66 -17.71
CA LEU A 253 14.83 -16.48 -18.51
C LEU A 253 15.20 -16.27 -20.00
N VAL A 254 14.29 -16.66 -20.89
CA VAL A 254 14.42 -16.42 -22.33
C VAL A 254 13.96 -14.99 -22.61
N SER A 255 14.69 -14.24 -23.44
CA SER A 255 14.33 -12.86 -23.79
C SER A 255 13.07 -12.78 -24.66
N GLY A 256 12.35 -11.65 -24.57
CA GLY A 256 11.12 -11.40 -25.33
C GLY A 256 9.95 -12.35 -25.03
N SER A 257 10.01 -13.11 -23.94
CA SER A 257 9.13 -14.24 -23.64
C SER A 257 8.19 -13.95 -22.46
N THR A 258 6.93 -14.38 -22.58
CA THR A 258 5.89 -14.19 -21.56
C THR A 258 5.85 -15.35 -20.57
N TYR A 259 5.96 -15.04 -19.29
CA TYR A 259 5.85 -15.98 -18.18
C TYR A 259 4.60 -15.70 -17.37
N ASN A 260 3.93 -16.75 -16.89
CA ASN A 260 2.73 -16.64 -16.06
C ASN A 260 3.08 -16.93 -14.59
N TYR A 261 2.41 -16.24 -13.68
CA TYR A 261 2.65 -16.36 -12.25
C TYR A 261 1.37 -16.15 -11.44
N LYS A 262 1.42 -16.59 -10.17
CA LYS A 262 0.48 -16.19 -9.11
C LYS A 262 1.25 -15.67 -7.91
N LEU A 263 0.71 -14.66 -7.25
CA LEU A 263 1.14 -14.27 -5.91
C LEU A 263 0.29 -14.99 -4.88
N LYS A 264 0.94 -15.48 -3.82
CA LYS A 264 0.30 -15.97 -2.61
C LYS A 264 0.94 -15.26 -1.42
N VAL A 265 0.10 -14.64 -0.60
CA VAL A 265 0.52 -13.99 0.65
C VAL A 265 -0.26 -14.59 1.80
N CYS A 266 0.40 -14.90 2.92
CA CYS A 266 -0.26 -15.47 4.09
C CYS A 266 0.16 -14.77 5.39
N ASP A 267 -0.76 -14.58 6.31
CA ASP A 267 -0.45 -14.11 7.66
C ASP A 267 0.07 -15.25 8.55
N SER A 268 0.53 -14.90 9.75
CA SER A 268 1.04 -15.83 10.76
C SER A 268 -0.02 -16.80 11.32
N ASN A 269 -1.31 -16.51 11.09
CA ASN A 269 -2.43 -17.38 11.40
C ASN A 269 -2.80 -18.34 10.25
N GLY A 270 -2.08 -18.28 9.12
CA GLY A 270 -2.28 -19.13 7.96
C GLY A 270 -3.46 -18.73 7.07
N LYS A 271 -4.04 -17.53 7.23
CA LYS A 271 -5.00 -17.01 6.26
C LYS A 271 -4.23 -16.44 5.09
N CYS A 272 -4.66 -16.77 3.87
CA CYS A 272 -3.92 -16.44 2.67
C CYS A 272 -4.80 -15.78 1.62
N SER A 273 -4.20 -14.82 0.90
CA SER A 273 -4.71 -14.33 -0.38
C SER A 273 -3.93 -14.95 -1.53
N VAL A 274 -4.61 -15.24 -2.64
CA VAL A 274 -4.01 -15.84 -3.85
C VAL A 274 -4.54 -15.13 -5.10
N SER A 275 -3.63 -14.59 -5.91
CA SER A 275 -3.97 -13.88 -7.14
C SER A 275 -4.48 -14.82 -8.23
N ARG A 276 -5.16 -14.26 -9.24
CA ARG A 276 -5.38 -14.99 -10.50
C ARG A 276 -4.08 -15.16 -11.26
N CYS A 277 -4.12 -16.03 -12.27
CA CYS A 277 -3.02 -16.20 -13.23
C CYS A 277 -2.75 -14.87 -13.94
N SER A 278 -1.58 -14.30 -13.68
CA SER A 278 -1.11 -13.02 -14.22
C SER A 278 0.18 -13.25 -15.01
N SER A 279 0.64 -12.28 -15.81
CA SER A 279 1.81 -12.49 -16.67
C SER A 279 2.71 -11.27 -16.78
N PHE A 280 4.01 -11.52 -16.96
CA PHE A 280 5.01 -10.51 -17.33
C PHE A 280 5.76 -10.98 -18.59
N LYS A 281 6.46 -10.07 -19.28
CA LYS A 281 7.22 -10.37 -20.49
C LYS A 281 8.64 -9.86 -20.39
N THR A 282 9.63 -10.75 -20.47
CA THR A 282 11.05 -10.35 -20.49
C THR A 282 11.35 -9.41 -21.66
N SER A 283 12.29 -8.48 -21.46
CA SER A 283 12.71 -7.58 -22.53
C SER A 283 13.31 -8.37 -23.69
N SER A 284 13.02 -7.95 -24.93
CA SER A 284 13.59 -8.58 -26.13
C SER A 284 15.11 -8.39 -26.23
N SER A 285 15.64 -7.28 -25.70
CA SER A 285 17.06 -6.95 -25.74
C SER A 285 17.48 -6.01 -24.61
N LEU A 286 18.80 -5.80 -24.45
CA LEU A 286 19.34 -4.76 -23.55
C LEU A 286 19.06 -3.32 -24.04
N ALA A 287 18.75 -3.13 -25.32
CA ALA A 287 18.44 -1.81 -25.88
C ALA A 287 16.98 -1.42 -25.61
N ASP A 288 16.07 -2.39 -25.64
CA ASP A 288 14.63 -2.21 -25.38
C ASP A 288 14.30 -2.23 -23.87
N CYS A 289 15.25 -2.67 -23.04
CA CYS A 289 15.07 -2.86 -21.61
C CYS A 289 15.05 -1.53 -20.85
N ALA A 290 13.85 -1.00 -20.59
CA ALA A 290 13.64 0.26 -19.89
C ALA A 290 14.30 0.31 -18.49
N TYR A 291 14.43 -0.84 -17.82
CA TYR A 291 14.94 -0.97 -16.45
C TYR A 291 16.44 -1.31 -16.36
N CYS A 292 17.06 -1.81 -17.44
CA CYS A 292 18.44 -2.32 -17.40
C CYS A 292 19.52 -1.25 -17.19
N ARG A 293 19.17 0.04 -17.30
CA ARG A 293 20.11 1.16 -17.18
C ARG A 293 19.44 2.29 -16.41
N PHE A 294 19.97 2.59 -15.23
CA PHE A 294 19.51 3.69 -14.40
C PHE A 294 20.72 4.36 -13.73
N VAL A 295 20.46 5.40 -12.94
CA VAL A 295 21.47 6.06 -12.11
C VAL A 295 21.09 5.81 -10.65
N ALA A 296 21.94 5.18 -9.87
CA ALA A 296 21.81 5.15 -8.41
C ALA A 296 22.20 6.53 -7.84
N ARG A 297 21.28 7.19 -7.14
CA ARG A 297 21.53 8.46 -6.44
C ARG A 297 20.57 8.58 -5.26
N ILE A 298 21.08 9.00 -4.10
CA ILE A 298 20.28 9.44 -2.96
C ILE A 298 20.74 10.86 -2.61
N SER A 299 19.83 11.82 -2.74
CA SER A 299 20.07 13.25 -2.52
C SER A 299 19.78 13.58 -1.06
N VAL A 300 20.84 13.73 -0.28
CA VAL A 300 20.83 14.13 1.14
C VAL A 300 21.15 15.63 1.28
N SER A 301 21.01 16.17 2.50
CA SER A 301 21.51 17.52 2.81
C SER A 301 23.05 17.56 2.82
N SER A 302 23.66 18.74 2.70
CA SER A 302 25.12 18.91 2.59
C SER A 302 25.94 18.48 3.83
N SER A 303 25.25 18.17 4.93
CA SER A 303 25.85 17.61 6.14
C SER A 303 26.06 16.09 6.09
N TRP A 304 25.61 15.43 5.02
CA TRP A 304 25.69 13.98 4.83
C TRP A 304 26.35 13.62 3.49
N ASN A 305 27.03 12.48 3.48
CA ASN A 305 27.59 11.85 2.30
C ASN A 305 26.93 10.48 2.08
N VAL A 306 26.76 10.11 0.81
CA VAL A 306 26.28 8.78 0.40
C VAL A 306 27.40 8.04 -0.29
N SER A 307 27.67 6.81 0.13
CA SER A 307 28.62 5.92 -0.52
C SER A 307 28.03 4.53 -0.72
N TYR A 308 28.47 3.84 -1.77
CA TYR A 308 28.03 2.50 -2.14
C TYR A 308 29.23 1.55 -2.08
N ASP A 309 28.97 0.34 -1.59
CA ASP A 309 29.82 -0.86 -1.67
C ASP A 309 29.08 -1.87 -2.53
N VAL A 310 29.53 -2.03 -3.79
CA VAL A 310 28.83 -2.82 -4.83
C VAL A 310 29.35 -4.25 -4.89
N ASN A 311 30.63 -4.46 -4.56
CA ASN A 311 31.24 -5.78 -4.57
C ASN A 311 30.97 -6.58 -3.26
N ARG A 312 30.54 -5.91 -2.19
CA ARG A 312 30.32 -6.39 -0.82
C ARG A 312 31.58 -6.86 -0.09
N ASP A 313 32.73 -6.24 -0.36
CA ASP A 313 33.97 -6.51 0.38
C ASP A 313 34.07 -5.72 1.71
N GLY A 314 33.15 -4.79 1.95
CA GLY A 314 33.11 -3.92 3.13
C GLY A 314 33.81 -2.57 2.94
N THR A 315 34.47 -2.36 1.80
CA THR A 315 35.03 -1.07 1.37
C THR A 315 34.00 -0.33 0.53
N TYR A 316 33.63 0.87 0.94
CA TYR A 316 32.74 1.73 0.16
C TYR A 316 33.53 2.49 -0.93
N GLU A 317 33.75 1.83 -2.06
CA GLU A 317 34.58 2.29 -3.19
C GLU A 317 33.90 3.37 -4.04
N HIS A 318 32.58 3.54 -3.92
CA HIS A 318 31.80 4.49 -4.72
C HIS A 318 31.18 5.61 -3.86
N LEU A 319 31.96 6.66 -3.57
CA LEU A 319 31.44 7.90 -2.98
C LEU A 319 30.65 8.71 -4.01
N GLN A 320 29.40 9.05 -3.68
CA GLN A 320 28.51 9.78 -4.58
C GLN A 320 29.06 11.17 -4.92
N GLY A 321 28.99 11.54 -6.20
CA GLY A 321 29.44 12.85 -6.69
C GLY A 321 30.96 13.08 -6.75
N GLN A 322 31.80 12.16 -6.27
CA GLN A 322 33.25 12.34 -6.22
C GLN A 322 33.88 12.55 -7.62
N VAL A 323 33.41 11.82 -8.63
CA VAL A 323 34.00 11.81 -9.99
C VAL A 323 33.38 12.87 -10.91
N CYS A 324 32.06 13.07 -10.83
CA CYS A 324 31.29 13.87 -11.78
C CYS A 324 30.59 15.10 -11.16
N GLY A 325 30.98 15.47 -9.93
CA GLY A 325 30.44 16.60 -9.17
C GLY A 325 29.24 16.24 -8.26
N PRO A 326 28.89 17.09 -7.27
CA PRO A 326 28.02 16.72 -6.13
C PRO A 326 26.63 16.19 -6.49
N ASN A 327 26.09 16.58 -7.66
CA ASN A 327 24.76 16.16 -8.11
C ASN A 327 24.78 14.87 -8.95
N ALA A 328 25.95 14.28 -9.21
CA ALA A 328 26.07 13.05 -10.00
C ALA A 328 25.84 11.79 -9.15
N GLY A 329 25.00 10.89 -9.66
CA GLY A 329 24.88 9.52 -9.16
C GLY A 329 25.78 8.53 -9.91
N MET A 330 25.79 7.29 -9.45
CA MET A 330 26.49 6.17 -10.06
C MET A 330 25.62 5.53 -11.15
N LYS A 331 26.18 5.20 -12.30
CA LYS A 331 25.45 4.49 -13.36
C LYS A 331 25.34 3.00 -13.02
N MET A 332 24.14 2.45 -13.09
CA MET A 332 23.83 1.11 -12.57
C MET A 332 22.98 0.27 -13.55
N ASN A 333 23.01 -1.05 -13.36
CA ASN A 333 22.10 -2.03 -13.96
C ASN A 333 21.60 -2.99 -12.86
N TYR A 334 20.59 -3.82 -13.14
CA TYR A 334 20.04 -4.72 -12.12
C TYR A 334 21.03 -5.74 -11.57
N THR A 335 21.96 -6.27 -12.38
CA THR A 335 22.94 -7.25 -11.90
C THR A 335 23.82 -6.66 -10.81
N ASP A 336 24.34 -5.45 -11.03
CA ASP A 336 25.21 -4.74 -10.10
C ASP A 336 24.41 -4.02 -8.99
N GLY A 337 23.13 -3.72 -9.23
CA GLY A 337 22.21 -3.10 -8.27
C GLY A 337 21.64 -4.05 -7.22
N ARG A 338 21.76 -5.38 -7.40
CA ARG A 338 21.29 -6.37 -6.42
C ARG A 338 22.25 -6.49 -5.24
N LYS A 339 21.70 -6.39 -4.04
CA LYS A 339 22.41 -6.59 -2.77
C LYS A 339 23.60 -5.62 -2.60
N VAL A 340 23.43 -4.35 -2.93
CA VAL A 340 24.42 -3.30 -2.70
C VAL A 340 24.40 -2.87 -1.24
N ASN A 341 25.56 -2.61 -0.67
CA ASN A 341 25.67 -1.97 0.64
C ASN A 341 25.66 -0.45 0.45
N VAL A 342 24.73 0.26 1.10
CA VAL A 342 24.59 1.72 1.02
C VAL A 342 24.90 2.33 2.37
N LYS A 343 25.70 3.40 2.40
CA LYS A 343 26.05 4.11 3.63
C LYS A 343 25.73 5.59 3.53
N LEU A 344 24.99 6.08 4.51
CA LEU A 344 24.70 7.50 4.75
C LEU A 344 25.54 7.91 5.95
N ALA A 345 26.60 8.69 5.74
CA ALA A 345 27.52 9.12 6.79
C ALA A 345 27.53 10.63 6.92
N LYS A 346 27.40 11.14 8.14
CA LYS A 346 27.52 12.58 8.40
C LYS A 346 28.95 13.03 8.11
N THR A 347 29.13 14.22 7.54
CA THR A 347 30.43 14.71 7.03
C THR A 347 31.51 14.86 8.12
N ASP A 348 31.11 14.99 9.39
CA ASP A 348 32.01 15.00 10.55
C ASP A 348 32.41 13.58 11.03
N GLY A 349 31.82 12.52 10.46
CA GLY A 349 32.04 11.13 10.86
C GLY A 349 31.46 10.76 12.23
N SER A 350 30.71 11.64 12.89
CA SER A 350 30.14 11.40 14.22
C SER A 350 29.15 10.23 14.20
N VAL A 351 28.21 10.24 13.25
CA VAL A 351 27.18 9.21 13.06
C VAL A 351 27.10 8.74 11.60
N TYR A 352 26.60 7.52 11.40
CA TYR A 352 26.24 7.00 10.09
C TYR A 352 25.17 5.90 10.19
N MET A 353 24.53 5.61 9.06
CA MET A 353 23.62 4.49 8.86
C MET A 353 24.10 3.66 7.66
N GLU A 354 24.01 2.34 7.77
CA GLU A 354 24.32 1.39 6.70
C GLU A 354 23.10 0.51 6.40
N PHE A 355 22.78 0.38 5.12
CA PHE A 355 21.72 -0.45 4.57
C PHE A 355 22.38 -1.54 3.73
N LEU A 356 22.46 -2.76 4.27
CA LEU A 356 23.21 -3.85 3.64
C LEU A 356 22.30 -4.74 2.81
N ASN A 357 22.88 -5.31 1.75
CA ASN A 357 22.15 -6.10 0.74
C ASN A 357 20.91 -5.37 0.16
N ALA A 358 20.93 -4.04 0.08
CA ALA A 358 19.85 -3.27 -0.53
C ALA A 358 19.70 -3.55 -2.04
N SER A 359 18.48 -3.54 -2.53
CA SER A 359 18.14 -3.71 -3.95
C SER A 359 17.99 -2.35 -4.63
N LEU A 360 19.05 -1.88 -5.27
CA LEU A 360 19.00 -0.67 -6.10
C LEU A 360 18.31 -1.01 -7.42
N THR A 361 17.15 -0.41 -7.64
CA THR A 361 16.30 -0.63 -8.82
C THR A 361 15.99 0.70 -9.49
N LYS A 362 15.44 0.68 -10.72
CA LYS A 362 15.04 1.92 -11.38
C LYS A 362 13.76 2.51 -10.77
N SER A 363 12.84 1.66 -10.35
CA SER A 363 11.53 2.03 -9.81
C SER A 363 11.64 2.47 -8.35
N GLY A 364 12.42 1.75 -7.54
CA GLY A 364 12.71 2.11 -6.15
C GLY A 364 13.60 3.36 -6.03
N LEU A 365 14.37 3.70 -7.07
CA LEU A 365 15.05 5.00 -7.16
C LEU A 365 14.34 5.91 -8.19
N ASN A 366 13.07 6.22 -7.95
CA ASN A 366 12.35 7.27 -8.67
C ASN A 366 12.65 8.67 -8.07
N ASP A 367 12.18 9.75 -8.71
CA ASP A 367 12.53 11.13 -8.33
C ASP A 367 12.05 11.55 -6.92
N LYS A 368 11.06 10.86 -6.34
CA LYS A 368 10.57 11.10 -4.98
C LYS A 368 11.47 10.43 -3.94
N VAL A 369 11.74 9.13 -4.10
CA VAL A 369 12.63 8.37 -3.21
C VAL A 369 14.06 8.89 -3.24
N ARG A 370 14.53 9.37 -4.40
CA ARG A 370 15.85 9.97 -4.57
C ARG A 370 16.12 11.18 -3.67
N THR A 371 15.13 11.79 -3.02
CA THR A 371 15.29 13.07 -2.32
C THR A 371 14.89 12.98 -0.85
N ILE A 372 15.90 13.00 0.02
CA ILE A 372 15.81 12.93 1.49
C ILE A 372 16.65 14.07 2.11
N SER A 373 16.57 15.25 1.49
CA SER A 373 17.46 16.38 1.75
C SER A 373 16.88 17.49 2.63
N SER A 374 15.66 17.32 3.15
CA SER A 374 15.01 18.32 3.99
C SER A 374 15.61 18.32 5.40
N SER A 375 15.48 19.43 6.13
CA SER A 375 15.93 19.52 7.51
C SER A 375 14.97 18.73 8.41
N GLY A 376 15.41 17.56 8.88
CA GLY A 376 14.61 16.64 9.69
C GLY A 376 14.65 15.21 9.15
N ASP A 377 14.57 15.04 7.83
CA ASP A 377 14.51 13.75 7.11
C ASP A 377 15.54 12.72 7.61
N VAL A 378 16.80 13.16 7.72
CA VAL A 378 17.94 12.34 8.16
C VAL A 378 18.46 12.90 9.48
N ILE A 379 18.25 12.16 10.56
CA ILE A 379 18.49 12.58 11.94
C ILE A 379 19.92 12.17 12.35
N GLY A 380 20.67 13.11 12.92
CA GLY A 380 22.06 12.89 13.31
C GLY A 380 22.68 14.08 14.04
N ASP A 381 22.49 14.15 15.35
CA ASP A 381 23.02 15.19 16.22
C ASP A 381 24.03 14.62 17.23
N THR A 382 24.20 15.26 18.39
CA THR A 382 25.13 14.82 19.45
C THR A 382 24.56 13.74 20.37
N ALA A 383 23.28 13.41 20.26
CA ALA A 383 22.55 12.49 21.14
C ALA A 383 21.87 11.34 20.39
N LYS A 384 21.39 11.56 19.16
CA LYS A 384 20.63 10.58 18.38
C LYS A 384 21.02 10.51 16.90
N VAL A 385 20.73 9.36 16.28
CA VAL A 385 20.80 9.10 14.83
C VAL A 385 19.53 8.39 14.37
N GLY A 386 19.07 8.62 13.14
CA GLY A 386 17.87 7.97 12.62
C GLY A 386 17.36 8.53 11.31
N LEU A 387 16.15 8.12 10.95
CA LEU A 387 15.36 8.67 9.84
C LEU A 387 13.97 8.97 10.39
N THR A 388 13.32 10.03 9.90
CA THR A 388 11.88 10.19 10.16
C THR A 388 11.07 9.05 9.57
N SER A 389 9.86 8.76 10.06
CA SER A 389 8.97 7.73 9.50
C SER A 389 8.77 7.89 7.98
N GLU A 390 8.51 9.11 7.49
CA GLU A 390 8.40 9.40 6.05
C GLU A 390 9.71 9.11 5.27
N THR A 391 10.86 9.26 5.91
CA THR A 391 12.17 9.04 5.26
C THR A 391 12.63 7.59 5.36
N ARG A 392 12.26 6.89 6.43
CA ARG A 392 12.34 5.43 6.55
C ARG A 392 11.59 4.80 5.38
N ASP A 393 10.32 5.13 5.18
CA ASP A 393 9.47 4.45 4.18
C ASP A 393 10.02 4.61 2.77
N LYS A 394 10.43 5.84 2.39
CA LYS A 394 11.17 6.10 1.14
C LYS A 394 12.33 5.12 0.94
N ILE A 395 13.12 4.85 1.97
CA ILE A 395 14.31 4.02 1.86
C ILE A 395 13.98 2.53 1.98
N VAL A 396 13.28 2.11 3.04
CA VAL A 396 13.03 0.71 3.36
C VAL A 396 12.10 0.05 2.35
N ASN A 397 10.99 0.68 1.98
CA ASN A 397 9.95 0.11 1.09
C ASN A 397 10.31 0.21 -0.41
N ASN A 398 11.48 0.76 -0.74
CA ASN A 398 11.94 0.89 -2.13
C ASN A 398 13.32 0.28 -2.38
N LEU A 399 14.20 0.28 -1.37
CA LEU A 399 15.52 -0.34 -1.44
C LEU A 399 15.57 -1.71 -0.74
N HIS A 400 14.55 -2.10 0.03
CA HIS A 400 14.42 -3.43 0.65
C HIS A 400 15.72 -3.97 1.29
N PRO A 401 16.35 -3.21 2.22
CA PRO A 401 17.57 -3.65 2.89
C PRO A 401 17.33 -4.88 3.76
N GLU A 402 18.28 -5.83 3.75
CA GLU A 402 18.15 -7.06 4.55
C GLU A 402 18.68 -6.89 5.98
N ILE A 403 19.61 -5.94 6.18
CA ILE A 403 20.21 -5.63 7.47
C ILE A 403 20.44 -4.12 7.52
N CYS A 404 20.10 -3.50 8.65
CA CYS A 404 20.42 -2.10 8.91
C CYS A 404 21.34 -1.96 10.12
N ARG A 405 22.28 -1.02 10.04
CA ARG A 405 23.22 -0.70 11.11
C ARG A 405 23.27 0.79 11.35
N VAL A 406 23.46 1.17 12.60
CA VAL A 406 23.56 2.57 13.02
C VAL A 406 24.80 2.75 13.87
N LYS A 407 25.58 3.79 13.58
CA LYS A 407 26.56 4.34 14.50
C LYS A 407 25.88 5.45 15.30
N ILE A 408 25.60 5.19 16.56
CA ILE A 408 24.95 6.15 17.46
C ILE A 408 25.98 7.10 18.11
N PRO A 409 25.59 8.32 18.49
CA PRO A 409 26.34 9.12 19.46
C PRO A 409 26.35 8.42 20.81
N PHE A 410 27.49 8.47 21.52
CA PHE A 410 27.67 7.77 22.79
C PHE A 410 28.72 8.48 23.66
N SER A 411 28.65 8.30 24.98
CA SER A 411 29.42 9.00 25.98
C SER A 411 29.86 8.08 27.12
N GLY A 412 30.98 7.38 26.91
CA GLY A 412 31.55 6.45 27.88
C GLY A 412 31.61 5.03 27.32
N THR A 413 30.77 4.13 27.83
CA THR A 413 30.71 2.72 27.40
C THR A 413 29.46 2.47 26.58
N CYS A 414 29.64 2.15 25.30
CA CYS A 414 28.56 1.73 24.43
C CYS A 414 28.03 0.34 24.84
N ASP A 415 27.08 0.31 25.78
CA ASP A 415 26.47 -0.91 26.31
C ASP A 415 24.93 -0.94 26.22
N ALA A 416 24.28 0.18 25.90
CA ALA A 416 22.84 0.30 25.71
C ALA A 416 22.44 0.84 24.32
N LEU A 417 21.26 0.44 23.86
CA LEU A 417 20.62 0.93 22.64
C LEU A 417 19.13 1.18 22.88
N TYR A 418 18.72 2.45 22.85
CA TYR A 418 17.32 2.86 22.94
C TYR A 418 16.77 3.20 21.56
N HIS A 419 15.53 2.78 21.30
CA HIS A 419 14.74 3.16 20.13
C HIS A 419 13.64 4.12 20.61
N CYS A 420 13.61 5.31 20.02
CA CYS A 420 12.79 6.45 20.42
C CYS A 420 12.01 6.97 19.22
N ASP A 421 10.94 7.73 19.43
CA ASP A 421 10.19 8.39 18.34
C ASP A 421 11.06 9.35 17.50
N ASP A 422 10.51 9.93 16.43
CA ASP A 422 11.23 10.87 15.55
C ASP A 422 11.80 12.10 16.30
N ASN A 423 11.15 12.50 17.40
CA ASN A 423 11.61 13.60 18.25
C ASN A 423 12.70 13.17 19.25
N GLY A 424 12.94 11.87 19.43
CA GLY A 424 13.84 11.33 20.44
C GLY A 424 13.21 11.26 21.84
N ALA A 425 11.89 11.17 21.91
CA ALA A 425 11.13 10.88 23.12
C ALA A 425 10.57 9.44 23.10
N ASN A 426 9.79 9.06 24.11
CA ASN A 426 9.13 7.75 24.22
C ASN A 426 10.06 6.53 24.06
N CYS A 427 11.32 6.69 24.48
CA CYS A 427 12.39 5.71 24.29
C CYS A 427 12.13 4.36 24.97
N ILE A 428 12.30 3.27 24.22
CA ILE A 428 12.24 1.88 24.68
C ILE A 428 13.64 1.26 24.57
N ASP A 429 14.08 0.54 25.60
CA ASP A 429 15.33 -0.23 25.58
C ASP A 429 15.23 -1.40 24.59
N ARG A 430 16.13 -1.45 23.61
CA ARG A 430 16.24 -2.52 22.60
C ARG A 430 17.57 -3.28 22.69
N THR A 431 18.39 -3.03 23.71
CA THR A 431 19.74 -3.60 23.90
C THR A 431 19.77 -5.13 23.76
N THR A 432 18.72 -5.82 24.22
CA THR A 432 18.57 -7.29 24.16
C THR A 432 17.45 -7.76 23.23
N ALA A 433 16.97 -6.91 22.30
CA ALA A 433 15.89 -7.27 21.37
C ALA A 433 16.37 -8.22 20.26
N THR A 434 15.48 -9.10 19.79
CA THR A 434 15.78 -10.01 18.67
C THR A 434 16.18 -9.23 17.42
N GLY A 435 17.33 -9.57 16.83
CA GLY A 435 17.89 -8.88 15.66
C GLY A 435 18.88 -7.76 16.00
N VAL A 436 18.97 -7.34 17.27
CA VAL A 436 19.97 -6.36 17.73
C VAL A 436 21.31 -7.04 17.99
N THR A 437 22.42 -6.38 17.64
CA THR A 437 23.77 -6.85 17.96
C THR A 437 24.75 -5.68 18.02
N LEU A 438 25.51 -5.56 19.11
CA LEU A 438 26.64 -4.63 19.19
C LEU A 438 27.80 -5.18 18.34
N LEU A 439 28.12 -4.50 17.23
CA LEU A 439 29.16 -4.93 16.28
C LEU A 439 30.53 -4.34 16.61
N ASN A 440 30.56 -3.13 17.17
CA ASN A 440 31.81 -2.48 17.60
C ASN A 440 31.55 -1.49 18.74
N ALA A 441 31.97 -1.85 19.96
CA ALA A 441 31.84 -1.02 21.15
C ALA A 441 32.69 0.27 21.09
N THR A 442 33.85 0.24 20.42
CA THR A 442 34.76 1.40 20.31
C THR A 442 34.18 2.52 19.44
N THR A 443 33.39 2.17 18.43
CA THR A 443 32.73 3.14 17.54
C THR A 443 31.23 3.29 17.81
N CYS A 444 30.69 2.55 18.78
CA CYS A 444 29.27 2.34 19.04
C CYS A 444 28.42 2.05 17.79
N LEU A 445 28.83 1.00 17.06
CA LEU A 445 28.11 0.49 15.89
C LEU A 445 27.20 -0.67 16.31
N TRP A 446 25.90 -0.49 16.10
CA TRP A 446 24.86 -1.48 16.34
C TRP A 446 24.26 -1.97 15.03
N GLN A 447 23.93 -3.26 14.96
CA GLN A 447 22.86 -3.76 14.10
C GLN A 447 21.52 -3.51 14.79
N ILE A 448 20.56 -2.94 14.08
CA ILE A 448 19.20 -2.66 14.58
C ILE A 448 18.23 -3.76 14.14
N PRO A 449 17.11 -3.97 14.84
CA PRO A 449 16.20 -5.06 14.52
C PRO A 449 15.42 -4.71 13.25
N TYR A 450 15.44 -5.60 12.27
CA TYR A 450 14.55 -5.58 11.08
C TYR A 450 14.46 -4.26 10.29
N CYS A 451 15.48 -3.40 10.35
CA CYS A 451 15.44 -2.05 9.78
C CYS A 451 14.31 -1.15 10.31
N GLU A 452 13.86 -1.36 11.55
CA GLU A 452 12.91 -0.47 12.22
C GLU A 452 13.59 0.88 12.50
N PHE A 453 13.21 1.94 11.77
CA PHE A 453 13.73 3.30 12.00
C PHE A 453 12.67 4.23 12.59
N SER A 454 13.12 4.96 13.61
CA SER A 454 12.73 6.33 13.92
C SER A 454 14.03 6.97 14.42
N THR A 455 14.27 7.12 15.72
CA THR A 455 15.59 7.50 16.26
C THR A 455 16.21 6.49 17.23
N TYR A 456 17.54 6.45 17.26
CA TYR A 456 18.35 5.61 18.13
C TYR A 456 19.36 6.45 18.94
N SER A 457 19.51 6.11 20.22
CA SER A 457 20.42 6.78 21.18
C SER A 457 21.00 5.81 22.23
N GLU A 458 22.05 6.24 22.93
CA GLU A 458 22.63 5.52 24.08
C GLU A 458 21.81 5.74 25.37
N SER A 459 20.98 6.79 25.45
CA SER A 459 20.21 7.13 26.66
C SER A 459 18.82 7.68 26.37
N THR A 460 17.92 7.53 27.34
CA THR A 460 16.52 8.02 27.33
C THR A 460 16.39 9.54 27.46
N SER A 461 17.50 10.29 27.56
CA SER A 461 17.49 11.72 27.86
C SER A 461 17.77 12.58 26.63
N SER A 462 16.73 13.28 26.17
CA SER A 462 16.82 14.37 25.18
C SER A 462 17.67 15.52 25.74
N SER A 463 18.98 15.46 25.49
CA SER A 463 19.96 16.40 26.04
C SER A 463 19.93 17.76 25.31
N SER A 464 18.90 18.57 25.62
CA SER A 464 18.91 20.01 25.36
C SER A 464 20.04 20.66 26.16
N SER A 465 21.18 20.87 25.51
CA SER A 465 22.38 21.38 26.16
C SER A 465 22.23 22.86 26.53
N SER A 466 22.24 23.16 27.83
CA SER A 466 22.49 24.50 28.34
C SER A 466 23.68 24.46 29.31
N SER A 467 24.73 25.19 28.95
CA SER A 467 25.98 25.23 29.68
C SER A 467 25.95 26.25 30.81
N SER A 468 26.21 25.81 32.03
CA SER A 468 26.71 26.69 33.09
C SER A 468 27.62 25.91 34.04
N SER A 469 28.67 26.59 34.50
CA SER A 469 29.76 26.01 35.28
C SER A 469 29.67 26.37 36.76
N SER A 470 30.40 25.61 37.58
CA SER A 470 30.91 25.90 38.94
C SER A 470 30.20 25.29 40.18
N SER A 471 31.03 24.51 40.91
CA SER A 471 31.15 24.41 42.39
C SER A 471 29.96 24.02 43.28
N SER A 472 29.94 22.74 43.63
CA SER A 472 29.95 22.22 45.03
C SER A 472 29.37 23.07 46.18
N SER A 473 28.28 22.59 46.79
CA SER A 473 28.15 22.52 48.27
C SER A 473 26.94 21.66 48.70
N SER A 474 27.00 21.18 49.93
CA SER A 474 26.09 20.22 50.57
C SER A 474 24.84 20.86 51.20
N GLY A 475 23.71 20.16 51.17
CA GLY A 475 22.50 20.47 51.96
C GLY A 475 21.31 19.68 51.41
N GLY A 476 20.40 19.18 52.24
CA GLY A 476 19.33 18.29 51.78
C GLY A 476 17.97 18.56 52.42
N GLY A 477 16.99 17.74 52.04
CA GLY A 477 15.66 17.66 52.67
C GLY A 477 14.57 18.49 51.96
N GLY A 478 13.36 17.92 51.92
CA GLY A 478 12.13 18.60 51.52
C GLY A 478 11.58 18.16 50.16
N GLY A 479 10.43 17.50 50.16
CA GLY A 479 9.62 17.26 48.96
C GLY A 479 8.47 18.28 48.84
N GLY A 480 7.72 18.20 47.74
CA GLY A 480 6.58 19.07 47.44
C GLY A 480 6.58 19.47 45.97
N GLY A 481 5.52 19.12 45.24
CA GLY A 481 5.44 19.29 43.79
C GLY A 481 4.76 20.59 43.33
N GLY A 482 4.57 20.70 42.02
CA GLY A 482 3.98 21.84 41.33
C GLY A 482 5.01 22.52 40.41
N GLY A 483 4.74 22.74 39.13
CA GLY A 483 3.60 22.28 38.33
C GLY A 483 3.95 22.38 36.85
N GLY A 484 3.55 21.39 36.06
CA GLY A 484 3.71 21.47 34.61
C GLY A 484 2.85 22.59 34.03
N GLY A 485 3.34 23.22 32.96
CA GLY A 485 2.51 24.07 32.12
C GLY A 485 1.48 23.20 31.40
N SER A 486 0.37 22.91 32.07
CA SER A 486 -0.82 22.37 31.41
C SER A 486 -1.18 23.34 30.30
N SER A 487 -1.18 22.87 29.05
CA SER A 487 -1.94 23.54 28.00
C SER A 487 -3.36 23.70 28.51
N VAL A 488 -3.79 24.95 28.71
CA VAL A 488 -5.19 25.21 29.03
C VAL A 488 -5.98 24.82 27.79
N ALA A 489 -7.00 24.00 27.97
CA ALA A 489 -7.87 23.57 26.88
C ALA A 489 -8.47 24.80 26.19
N ALA A 490 -8.57 24.78 24.86
CA ALA A 490 -9.01 25.94 24.08
C ALA A 490 -10.37 26.46 24.56
N CYS A 491 -11.28 25.53 24.91
CA CYS A 491 -12.62 25.80 25.42
C CYS A 491 -12.70 26.30 26.89
N ASN A 492 -11.58 26.66 27.53
CA ASN A 492 -11.51 27.26 28.88
C ASN A 492 -10.29 28.20 29.03
N ASP A 493 -9.82 28.74 27.91
CA ASP A 493 -8.59 29.52 27.77
C ASP A 493 -8.89 31.03 27.62
N LYS A 494 -10.18 31.40 27.53
CA LYS A 494 -10.72 32.78 27.49
C LYS A 494 -10.34 33.56 26.25
N LYS A 495 -10.11 32.84 25.15
CA LYS A 495 -9.93 33.40 23.81
C LYS A 495 -10.98 32.79 22.89
N ASP A 496 -11.14 33.46 21.76
CA ASP A 496 -11.89 32.98 20.60
C ASP A 496 -10.84 32.34 19.68
N ASN A 497 -10.62 31.02 19.83
CA ASN A 497 -9.51 30.32 19.17
C ASN A 497 -9.86 29.84 17.75
N ASP A 498 -11.14 29.85 17.37
CA ASP A 498 -11.61 29.53 16.01
C ASP A 498 -12.00 30.77 15.17
N GLY A 499 -12.33 31.88 15.83
CA GLY A 499 -12.61 33.19 15.27
C GLY A 499 -14.08 33.46 14.93
N ASP A 500 -15.05 32.70 15.47
CA ASP A 500 -16.48 32.88 15.21
C ASP A 500 -17.15 34.01 16.02
N GLY A 501 -16.49 34.50 17.08
CA GLY A 501 -16.97 35.56 17.97
C GLY A 501 -17.62 35.08 19.27
N LEU A 502 -17.65 33.76 19.50
CA LEU A 502 -17.93 33.12 20.79
C LEU A 502 -16.59 32.84 21.52
N ILE A 503 -16.67 32.47 22.80
CA ILE A 503 -15.50 32.26 23.69
C ILE A 503 -15.90 31.25 24.75
N ASP A 504 -15.14 30.15 24.85
CA ASP A 504 -15.22 29.08 25.84
C ASP A 504 -16.59 28.35 25.95
N TYR A 505 -16.54 27.13 26.51
CA TYR A 505 -17.74 26.46 27.00
C TYR A 505 -18.42 27.28 28.13
N PRO A 506 -19.77 27.34 28.22
CA PRO A 506 -20.80 26.75 27.36
C PRO A 506 -21.38 27.76 26.33
N LYS A 507 -20.65 28.82 25.98
CA LYS A 507 -21.14 29.87 25.09
C LYS A 507 -20.76 29.60 23.65
N ASP A 508 -19.54 29.13 23.46
CA ASP A 508 -19.07 28.52 22.22
C ASP A 508 -19.84 27.22 21.92
N LYS A 509 -20.00 26.90 20.64
CA LYS A 509 -20.71 25.71 20.15
C LYS A 509 -19.79 24.67 19.54
N GLY A 510 -18.56 25.01 19.17
CA GLY A 510 -17.53 24.03 18.86
C GLY A 510 -16.97 23.35 20.10
N CYS A 511 -17.22 23.92 21.28
CA CYS A 511 -16.94 23.32 22.59
C CYS A 511 -18.08 22.44 23.11
N ASP A 512 -17.84 21.13 23.23
CA ASP A 512 -18.74 20.20 23.94
C ASP A 512 -18.40 20.15 25.46
N SER A 513 -17.17 20.53 25.86
CA SER A 513 -16.71 20.60 27.26
C SER A 513 -15.63 21.67 27.54
N GLU A 514 -15.48 22.08 28.81
CA GLU A 514 -14.37 22.94 29.29
C GLU A 514 -12.96 22.31 29.15
N THR A 515 -12.84 21.06 28.70
CA THR A 515 -11.57 20.35 28.51
C THR A 515 -11.18 20.13 27.05
N ASP A 516 -12.00 20.60 26.11
CA ASP A 516 -11.77 20.38 24.68
C ASP A 516 -10.63 21.29 24.15
N LEU A 517 -9.73 20.70 23.35
CA LEU A 517 -8.53 21.36 22.84
C LEU A 517 -8.75 22.18 21.55
N SER A 518 -9.98 22.23 21.05
CA SER A 518 -10.39 22.95 19.83
C SER A 518 -11.79 23.53 20.04
N GLU A 519 -12.02 24.76 19.58
CA GLU A 519 -13.33 25.42 19.58
C GLU A 519 -13.99 25.35 18.17
N LEU A 520 -13.45 24.55 17.23
CA LEU A 520 -13.85 24.58 15.82
C LEU A 520 -15.26 24.01 15.58
N ASP A 521 -16.22 24.89 15.32
CA ASP A 521 -17.62 24.52 15.13
C ASP A 521 -17.85 23.60 13.91
N ALA A 522 -18.82 22.68 14.03
CA ALA A 522 -19.04 21.64 13.01
C ALA A 522 -19.93 22.14 11.86
N CYS A 523 -19.32 22.45 10.72
CA CYS A 523 -20.00 23.13 9.63
C CYS A 523 -21.10 22.25 9.00
N LYS A 524 -22.35 22.68 9.18
CA LYS A 524 -23.52 21.99 8.64
C LYS A 524 -23.82 22.42 7.21
N GLN A 525 -23.63 21.53 6.23
CA GLN A 525 -23.87 21.80 4.80
C GLN A 525 -25.33 22.25 4.54
N ASP A 526 -25.50 23.31 3.76
CA ASP A 526 -26.79 23.93 3.39
C ASP A 526 -26.98 23.89 1.87
N TRP A 527 -27.44 22.74 1.36
CA TRP A 527 -27.57 22.48 -0.07
C TRP A 527 -28.75 23.24 -0.70
N LEU A 528 -28.44 24.24 -1.53
CA LEU A 528 -29.40 24.88 -2.42
C LEU A 528 -29.33 24.20 -3.81
N CYS A 529 -30.46 23.65 -4.26
CA CYS A 529 -30.58 23.07 -5.59
C CYS A 529 -31.57 23.84 -6.46
N ASP A 530 -31.25 23.96 -7.74
CA ASP A 530 -32.16 24.50 -8.74
C ASP A 530 -33.32 23.54 -9.04
N ALA A 531 -34.35 24.07 -9.72
CA ALA A 531 -35.40 23.24 -10.30
C ALA A 531 -34.82 22.24 -11.33
N TRP A 532 -35.43 21.07 -11.42
CA TRP A 532 -35.07 20.08 -12.43
C TRP A 532 -35.27 20.62 -13.86
N GLY A 533 -34.24 20.46 -14.70
CA GLY A 533 -34.31 20.77 -16.12
C GLY A 533 -35.21 19.83 -16.92
N GLU A 534 -35.36 20.12 -18.21
CA GLU A 534 -36.14 19.28 -19.13
C GLU A 534 -35.62 17.85 -19.20
N CYS A 535 -36.53 16.88 -19.27
CA CYS A 535 -36.16 15.49 -19.48
C CYS A 535 -35.57 15.27 -20.88
N LYS A 536 -34.34 14.72 -20.95
CA LYS A 536 -33.67 14.36 -22.20
C LYS A 536 -33.04 12.97 -22.05
N ASN A 537 -33.32 12.08 -23.00
CA ASN A 537 -32.88 10.68 -22.99
C ASN A 537 -33.20 9.92 -21.67
N GLY A 538 -34.39 10.15 -21.10
CA GLY A 538 -34.85 9.50 -19.87
C GLY A 538 -34.27 10.07 -18.56
N ILE A 539 -33.42 11.10 -18.63
CA ILE A 539 -32.77 11.72 -17.47
C ILE A 539 -33.11 13.22 -17.43
N LYS A 540 -33.30 13.75 -16.22
CA LYS A 540 -33.34 15.20 -15.95
C LYS A 540 -32.26 15.55 -14.92
N THR A 541 -31.70 16.74 -15.04
CA THR A 541 -30.56 17.21 -14.24
C THR A 541 -30.86 18.54 -13.55
N ARG A 542 -30.13 18.85 -12.48
CA ARG A 542 -30.16 20.14 -11.77
C ARG A 542 -28.79 20.47 -11.19
N SER A 543 -28.53 21.75 -10.92
CA SER A 543 -27.39 22.15 -10.09
C SER A 543 -27.74 22.05 -8.61
N CYS A 544 -26.74 21.73 -7.78
CA CYS A 544 -26.81 21.78 -6.32
C CYS A 544 -25.50 22.34 -5.78
N VAL A 545 -25.58 23.45 -5.04
CA VAL A 545 -24.43 24.16 -4.45
C VAL A 545 -24.58 24.20 -2.92
N ASP A 546 -23.46 24.09 -2.21
CA ASP A 546 -23.42 24.21 -0.75
C ASP A 546 -23.34 25.70 -0.40
N LYS A 547 -24.42 26.27 0.13
CA LYS A 547 -24.62 27.72 0.22
C LYS A 547 -23.73 28.41 1.26
N ASN A 548 -23.20 27.65 2.21
CA ASN A 548 -22.31 28.13 3.25
C ASN A 548 -20.86 27.62 3.11
N ASP A 549 -20.53 27.03 1.95
CA ASP A 549 -19.19 26.61 1.52
C ASP A 549 -18.43 25.78 2.57
N CYS A 550 -19.09 24.82 3.23
CA CYS A 550 -18.48 24.06 4.32
C CYS A 550 -17.27 23.24 3.86
N GLU A 551 -17.27 22.70 2.63
CA GLU A 551 -16.10 22.00 2.08
C GLU A 551 -14.88 22.93 1.91
N ALA A 552 -15.10 24.20 1.53
CA ALA A 552 -14.02 25.18 1.44
C ALA A 552 -13.50 25.59 2.82
N LYS A 553 -14.38 25.68 3.82
CA LYS A 553 -14.01 25.94 5.23
C LYS A 553 -13.18 24.81 5.82
N LYS A 554 -13.57 23.53 5.59
CA LYS A 554 -12.76 22.37 6.01
C LYS A 554 -11.39 22.39 5.35
N LYS A 555 -11.32 22.69 4.05
CA LYS A 555 -10.05 22.84 3.32
C LYS A 555 -9.19 24.02 3.82
N ALA A 556 -9.79 25.01 4.47
CA ALA A 556 -9.11 26.16 5.06
C ALA A 556 -8.79 25.98 6.57
N GLY A 557 -9.04 24.81 7.16
CA GLY A 557 -8.80 24.56 8.58
C GLY A 557 -9.74 25.33 9.53
N LYS A 558 -10.97 25.63 9.08
CA LYS A 558 -11.97 26.41 9.83
C LYS A 558 -13.18 25.59 10.31
N THR A 559 -13.07 24.27 10.31
CA THR A 559 -14.07 23.33 10.84
C THR A 559 -13.52 21.90 10.71
N ASP A 560 -13.62 21.12 11.79
CA ASP A 560 -13.05 19.77 11.82
C ASP A 560 -14.02 18.72 11.23
N ALA A 561 -15.33 18.96 11.37
CA ALA A 561 -16.39 18.05 10.96
C ALA A 561 -17.42 18.68 10.01
N LEU A 562 -17.62 18.07 8.85
CA LEU A 562 -18.78 18.34 8.00
C LEU A 562 -19.99 17.58 8.55
N LYS A 563 -21.03 18.29 8.97
CA LYS A 563 -22.32 17.70 9.36
C LYS A 563 -23.38 18.06 8.31
N GLY A 564 -24.51 17.36 8.26
CA GLY A 564 -25.62 17.69 7.34
C GLY A 564 -26.04 16.55 6.42
N ALA A 565 -26.91 16.87 5.47
CA ALA A 565 -27.43 15.89 4.51
C ALA A 565 -26.43 15.64 3.38
N VAL A 566 -26.28 14.38 2.97
CA VAL A 566 -25.52 13.97 1.78
C VAL A 566 -25.96 14.80 0.58
N LYS A 567 -24.99 15.28 -0.22
CA LYS A 567 -25.21 16.10 -1.41
C LYS A 567 -26.41 15.60 -2.22
N PRO A 568 -27.48 16.39 -2.38
CA PRO A 568 -28.67 15.97 -3.10
C PRO A 568 -28.34 15.60 -4.54
N ALA A 569 -29.06 14.60 -5.07
CA ALA A 569 -28.83 14.11 -6.42
C ALA A 569 -28.96 15.22 -7.48
N ALA A 570 -27.98 15.30 -8.37
CA ALA A 570 -27.91 16.23 -9.50
C ALA A 570 -28.49 15.65 -10.81
N ALA A 571 -28.79 14.35 -10.83
CA ALA A 571 -29.45 13.64 -11.92
C ALA A 571 -30.48 12.64 -11.37
N GLU A 572 -31.66 12.55 -11.97
CA GLU A 572 -32.66 11.52 -11.64
C GLU A 572 -33.40 11.04 -12.90
N SER A 573 -33.92 9.81 -12.85
CA SER A 573 -34.73 9.24 -13.94
C SER A 573 -36.06 9.99 -14.07
N CYS A 574 -36.44 10.31 -15.31
CA CYS A 574 -37.74 10.93 -15.58
C CYS A 574 -38.93 9.98 -15.37
N GLU A 575 -38.71 8.66 -15.47
CA GLU A 575 -39.77 7.65 -15.44
C GLU A 575 -40.02 7.12 -14.03
N THR A 576 -38.97 6.95 -13.23
CA THR A 576 -39.07 6.37 -11.87
C THR A 576 -38.82 7.37 -10.75
N GLY A 577 -38.26 8.55 -11.05
CA GLY A 577 -37.89 9.55 -10.04
C GLY A 577 -36.72 9.14 -9.13
N LEU A 578 -36.03 8.02 -9.40
CA LEU A 578 -34.86 7.63 -8.64
C LEU A 578 -33.61 8.43 -9.04
N ALA A 579 -32.85 8.85 -8.03
CA ALA A 579 -31.55 9.47 -8.15
C ALA A 579 -30.55 8.56 -8.89
N ILE A 580 -29.79 9.15 -9.82
CA ILE A 580 -28.74 8.49 -10.57
C ILE A 580 -27.39 8.92 -9.99
N THR A 581 -26.74 8.03 -9.22
CA THR A 581 -25.41 8.25 -8.66
C THR A 581 -24.34 8.04 -9.72
N THR A 582 -23.84 9.12 -10.31
CA THR A 582 -22.74 9.06 -11.29
C THR A 582 -21.37 9.11 -10.60
N THR A 583 -20.73 7.96 -10.40
CA THR A 583 -19.26 7.90 -10.31
C THR A 583 -18.64 8.04 -11.71
N PRO A 584 -17.51 8.75 -11.88
CA PRO A 584 -16.96 9.05 -13.18
C PRO A 584 -16.10 7.91 -13.72
N THR A 585 -16.59 7.15 -14.69
CA THR A 585 -15.74 6.44 -15.66
C THR A 585 -16.52 6.07 -16.90
N GLY A 586 -15.94 6.34 -18.07
CA GLY A 586 -16.52 5.90 -19.34
C GLY A 586 -16.14 4.46 -19.64
N ALA A 587 -17.14 3.61 -19.88
CA ALA A 587 -17.03 2.39 -20.69
C ALA A 587 -18.44 1.99 -21.17
N GLU A 588 -18.68 2.03 -22.48
CA GLU A 588 -19.91 1.50 -23.07
C GLU A 588 -19.90 -0.03 -23.03
N GLY A 589 -21.03 -0.68 -22.71
CA GLY A 589 -21.07 -2.15 -22.73
C GLY A 589 -22.28 -2.85 -22.11
N VAL A 590 -23.52 -2.50 -22.48
CA VAL A 590 -24.70 -3.35 -22.21
C VAL A 590 -25.42 -3.71 -23.52
N LYS A 591 -25.83 -4.98 -23.65
CA LYS A 591 -26.55 -5.53 -24.82
C LYS A 591 -28.01 -5.83 -24.51
N GLU A 592 -28.83 -5.69 -25.56
CA GLU A 592 -30.04 -6.46 -25.93
C GLU A 592 -30.24 -6.24 -27.47
N GLY A 593 -30.99 -7.02 -28.25
CA GLY A 593 -31.77 -8.23 -27.91
C GLY A 593 -32.66 -8.72 -29.07
N GLY A 594 -32.09 -9.22 -30.19
CA GLY A 594 -32.94 -9.57 -31.35
C GLY A 594 -32.29 -10.35 -32.52
N THR A 595 -32.58 -11.66 -32.55
CA THR A 595 -32.63 -12.57 -33.72
C THR A 595 -31.74 -12.33 -34.96
N GLY A 596 -30.82 -13.27 -35.23
CA GLY A 596 -30.18 -13.42 -36.54
C GLY A 596 -28.86 -14.17 -36.47
N ALA A 597 -28.86 -15.48 -36.71
CA ALA A 597 -27.63 -16.27 -36.74
C ALA A 597 -26.90 -16.10 -38.08
N LEU A 598 -25.71 -15.50 -38.05
CA LEU A 598 -24.64 -15.77 -39.02
C LEU A 598 -23.27 -15.75 -38.32
N ILE A 599 -22.31 -16.38 -38.97
CA ILE A 599 -21.12 -16.99 -38.36
C ILE A 599 -19.96 -15.98 -38.30
N LEU A 600 -19.09 -16.13 -37.31
CA LEU A 600 -17.99 -15.21 -37.00
C LEU A 600 -16.78 -15.35 -37.95
N GLU A 601 -16.98 -15.20 -39.27
CA GLU A 601 -15.87 -15.33 -40.23
C GLU A 601 -16.06 -14.55 -41.56
N GLU A 602 -16.41 -13.25 -41.53
CA GLU A 602 -16.25 -12.37 -42.73
C GLU A 602 -16.14 -10.84 -42.49
N ALA A 603 -15.93 -10.38 -41.25
CA ALA A 603 -15.94 -8.94 -40.91
C ALA A 603 -14.59 -8.18 -41.07
N GLN A 604 -13.61 -8.73 -41.79
CA GLN A 604 -12.31 -8.07 -42.05
C GLN A 604 -12.22 -7.32 -43.40
N LYS A 605 -13.32 -7.20 -44.16
CA LYS A 605 -13.34 -6.62 -45.51
C LYS A 605 -14.41 -5.53 -45.75
N ALA A 606 -14.46 -4.51 -44.89
CA ALA A 606 -15.07 -3.22 -45.24
C ALA A 606 -14.57 -2.07 -44.34
N GLY A 607 -13.48 -1.40 -44.72
CA GLY A 607 -13.05 -0.19 -44.02
C GLY A 607 -14.01 0.97 -44.29
N LYS A 608 -14.72 1.47 -43.27
CA LYS A 608 -15.39 2.80 -43.22
C LYS A 608 -16.09 3.06 -41.86
N ILE A 609 -15.42 3.75 -40.93
CA ILE A 609 -16.02 4.76 -40.05
C ILE A 609 -14.99 5.90 -39.92
N GLN A 610 -15.42 7.16 -40.00
CA GLN A 610 -14.55 8.33 -39.85
C GLN A 610 -14.88 9.14 -38.59
N PHE A 611 -13.85 9.62 -37.90
CA PHE A 611 -13.95 10.58 -36.80
C PHE A 611 -13.29 11.92 -37.19
N PRO A 612 -14.05 12.96 -37.56
CA PRO A 612 -13.51 14.13 -38.25
C PRO A 612 -13.00 15.28 -37.35
N TRP A 613 -12.59 15.02 -36.09
CA TRP A 613 -12.22 16.10 -35.14
C TRP A 613 -10.81 16.02 -34.52
N LEU A 614 -10.00 14.99 -34.82
CA LEU A 614 -8.64 14.88 -34.24
C LEU A 614 -7.51 15.37 -35.17
N TYR A 615 -7.72 15.36 -36.50
CA TYR A 615 -6.65 15.67 -37.46
C TYR A 615 -6.34 17.16 -37.65
N ALA A 616 -7.27 18.06 -37.32
CA ALA A 616 -7.09 19.51 -37.52
C ALA A 616 -5.93 20.10 -36.69
N LYS A 617 -5.75 19.65 -35.44
CA LYS A 617 -4.67 20.15 -34.56
C LYS A 617 -3.29 19.59 -34.94
N ILE A 618 -3.24 18.33 -35.39
CA ILE A 618 -1.98 17.69 -35.82
C ILE A 618 -1.47 18.30 -37.13
N GLY A 619 -2.36 18.54 -38.11
CA GLY A 619 -1.99 19.16 -39.38
C GLY A 619 -1.40 20.58 -39.23
N LEU A 620 -1.96 21.39 -38.31
CA LEU A 620 -1.48 22.74 -38.03
C LEU A 620 -0.08 22.76 -37.37
N ALA A 621 0.17 21.83 -36.43
CA ALA A 621 1.48 21.69 -35.79
C ALA A 621 2.57 21.24 -36.80
N VAL A 622 2.24 20.30 -37.69
CA VAL A 622 3.17 19.82 -38.73
C VAL A 622 3.47 20.91 -39.76
N LEU A 623 2.47 21.69 -40.18
CA LEU A 623 2.67 22.83 -41.09
C LEU A 623 3.55 23.93 -40.45
N ALA A 624 3.37 24.23 -39.16
CA ALA A 624 4.23 25.17 -38.45
C ALA A 624 5.69 24.69 -38.36
N ALA A 625 5.91 23.41 -38.07
CA ALA A 625 7.25 22.82 -38.02
C ALA A 625 7.94 22.83 -39.40
N VAL A 626 7.21 22.52 -40.48
CA VAL A 626 7.75 22.57 -41.85
C VAL A 626 8.05 24.00 -42.29
N ALA A 627 7.20 24.98 -41.95
CA ALA A 627 7.45 26.39 -42.22
C ALA A 627 8.70 26.89 -41.48
N LEU A 628 8.86 26.56 -40.20
CA LEU A 628 10.03 26.92 -39.41
C LEU A 628 11.31 26.29 -39.97
N ALA A 629 11.27 25.02 -40.37
CA ALA A 629 12.39 24.34 -41.02
C ALA A 629 12.78 24.97 -42.37
N LEU A 630 11.81 25.45 -43.17
CA LEU A 630 12.07 26.13 -44.43
C LEU A 630 12.65 27.55 -44.23
N ILE A 631 12.21 28.28 -43.20
CA ILE A 631 12.76 29.59 -42.83
C ILE A 631 14.21 29.44 -42.35
N LEU A 632 14.49 28.50 -41.44
CA LEU A 632 15.84 28.18 -40.96
C LEU A 632 16.77 27.68 -42.08
N ARG A 633 16.22 27.09 -43.15
CA ARG A 633 16.98 26.65 -44.32
C ARG A 633 17.27 27.77 -45.33
N ARG A 634 16.51 28.88 -45.32
CA ARG A 634 16.83 30.11 -46.06
C ARG A 634 17.88 30.95 -45.35
N LEU A 635 17.75 31.13 -44.03
CA LEU A 635 18.71 31.84 -43.15
C LEU A 635 20.11 31.19 -43.03
N LYS A 636 20.39 30.15 -43.82
CA LYS A 636 21.67 29.42 -43.87
C LYS A 636 22.27 29.40 -45.29
N LYS A 637 21.75 30.24 -46.18
CA LYS A 637 22.13 30.32 -47.59
C LYS A 637 22.31 31.75 -48.13
N ASP A 638 21.96 32.74 -47.31
CA ASP A 638 22.52 34.09 -47.29
C ASP A 638 23.55 34.14 -46.14
#